data_AF-A0A7C6HCK5-F1
#
_entry.id   AF-A0A7C6HCK5-F1
#
_cell.length_a   1.000
_cell.length_b   1.000
_cell.length_c   1.000
_cell.angle_alpha   90.00
_cell.angle_beta   90.00
_cell.angle_gamma   90.00
#
_symmetry.space_group_name_H-M   'P 1'
#
loop_
_entity.id
_entity.type
_entity.pdbx_description
1 polymer ?
#
loop_
_entity_poly.entity_id
_entity_poly.type
_entity_poly.pdbx_seq_one_letter_code
_entity_poly.pdbx_strand_id
1 'polypeptide(L)'
;MKESIYQYISKMAETYPRLPYEFQDISQAGARDTNYILWGDRLKITEQRKLAMELMQEVIKVMYEPDAFSRITEYLDQKPIFLYMEKLSSRIKLMLGEKLLDKEKLYNIAIRLATESEYEEEVKLGILLLGFFENDITRRIIKKLGLHSTFTIYAVEASQNFENPNEFQFTLLINTEGYGKLAALTLFEPVLQNQKKWLFKYGARNMIAPNISSIMCLEKVDMADFYHGLVLDETTFSDLSFLLAYAGEQEDIKRFTHGRVLVEKYIEAAKVYAKSFIDLSAVVVIEKSMAPYWYDRDVDVIKENSWSSNLENEIRNKCKEILKKSIWTNVVYQELENPYHPSSLIIMVLECLQLLVPFHTLIPMLQKNSFDIDLMRYLLIDNYHEYLHVTLDYLMMALPWEIMFNELLDIEVEDADVSFRPDVWLVFLLKALRNERRYEEEIFIKCLSERFPDVRIEAIHGLRVFKLEWSERVIPSLEKALENEPVDKIRRRLMRLLGKSNQKIKEQRYIDVSDINIKPMPWDICLIEINIAGTFYRDMLVVEGRIEKGDVLYLVREPNNEYDPNAILVTAEDGYIIGYVPRKDNQMFAYMMDSGEILYAVLKSESIDVSKPVVSIMLRRQLDKEDNIIQFIR
;
A
#
# COMPACT_ATOMS: atom_id res chain seq x y z
N MET A 1 16.70 -7.50 42.30
CA MET A 1 17.20 -7.28 40.93
C MET A 1 16.06 -7.61 39.99
N LYS A 2 15.79 -6.74 39.02
CA LYS A 2 14.88 -7.08 37.93
C LYS A 2 15.55 -8.18 37.08
N GLU A 3 14.74 -9.02 36.45
CA GLU A 3 15.19 -10.15 35.63
C GLU A 3 15.69 -9.62 34.28
N SER A 4 16.86 -10.07 33.82
CA SER A 4 17.37 -9.71 32.48
C SER A 4 16.54 -10.34 31.37
N ILE A 5 16.57 -9.75 30.17
CA ILE A 5 15.83 -10.27 29.01
C ILE A 5 16.25 -11.71 28.67
N TYR A 6 17.55 -12.02 28.73
CA TYR A 6 18.05 -13.36 28.46
C TYR A 6 17.60 -14.39 29.50
N GLN A 7 17.57 -14.01 30.79
CA GLN A 7 17.04 -14.88 31.85
C GLN A 7 15.54 -15.11 31.66
N TYR A 8 14.78 -14.07 31.33
CA TYR A 8 13.36 -14.17 31.01
C TYR A 8 13.11 -15.12 29.83
N ILE A 9 13.76 -14.90 28.69
CA ILE A 9 13.64 -15.77 27.51
C ILE A 9 14.08 -17.20 27.83
N SER A 10 15.14 -17.37 28.62
CA SER A 10 15.60 -18.71 29.02
C SER A 10 14.57 -19.46 29.85
N LYS A 11 14.01 -18.79 30.87
CA LYS A 11 12.97 -19.36 31.72
C LYS A 11 11.71 -19.68 30.91
N MET A 12 11.30 -18.78 30.02
CA MET A 12 10.11 -18.97 29.20
C MET A 12 10.29 -20.09 28.17
N ALA A 13 11.46 -20.20 27.54
CA ALA A 13 11.78 -21.29 26.62
C ALA A 13 11.86 -22.66 27.30
N GLU A 14 12.25 -22.71 28.57
CA GLU A 14 12.22 -23.94 29.37
C GLU A 14 10.78 -24.33 29.77
N THR A 15 9.95 -23.33 30.08
CA THR A 15 8.54 -23.54 30.45
C THR A 15 7.67 -23.88 29.24
N TYR A 16 7.93 -23.25 28.10
CA TYR A 16 7.20 -23.36 26.84
C TYR A 16 8.18 -23.68 25.70
N PRO A 17 8.64 -24.93 25.58
CA PRO A 17 9.73 -25.31 24.66
C PRO A 17 9.32 -25.38 23.19
N ARG A 18 8.05 -25.09 22.85
CA ARG A 18 7.55 -25.13 21.48
C ARG A 18 8.11 -23.97 20.67
N LEU A 19 8.48 -24.27 19.42
CA LEU A 19 8.93 -23.30 18.43
C LEU A 19 7.89 -23.16 17.31
N PRO A 20 7.73 -21.96 16.73
CA PRO A 20 8.28 -20.66 17.17
C PRO A 20 7.88 -20.29 18.61
N TYR A 21 8.67 -19.47 19.31
CA TYR A 21 8.34 -19.13 20.70
C TYR A 21 6.93 -18.55 20.78
N GLU A 22 6.07 -19.14 21.62
CA GLU A 22 4.67 -18.72 21.78
C GLU A 22 4.52 -17.54 22.77
N PHE A 23 5.58 -17.22 23.52
CA PHE A 23 5.61 -16.12 24.51
C PHE A 23 6.06 -14.78 23.90
N GLN A 24 5.63 -14.50 22.66
CA GLN A 24 5.88 -13.23 21.99
C GLN A 24 4.63 -12.80 21.22
N ASP A 25 4.41 -11.48 21.08
CA ASP A 25 3.40 -10.98 20.15
C ASP A 25 3.96 -11.01 18.72
N ILE A 26 3.61 -12.03 17.94
CA ILE A 26 4.10 -12.23 16.57
C ILE A 26 3.73 -11.04 15.67
N SER A 27 2.68 -10.28 16.00
CA SER A 27 2.25 -9.11 15.22
C SER A 27 3.09 -7.85 15.47
N GLN A 28 3.90 -7.82 16.55
CA GLN A 28 4.67 -6.64 16.95
C GLN A 28 6.16 -6.91 17.18
N ALA A 29 6.52 -8.12 17.63
CA ALA A 29 7.90 -8.46 17.97
C ALA A 29 8.82 -8.34 16.75
N GLY A 30 9.80 -7.44 16.83
CA GLY A 30 10.73 -7.14 15.75
C GLY A 30 10.17 -6.30 14.60
N ALA A 31 8.91 -5.83 14.69
CA ALA A 31 8.24 -5.08 13.63
C ALA A 31 9.00 -3.83 13.22
N ARG A 32 9.32 -2.93 14.16
CA ARG A 32 9.99 -1.65 13.90
C ARG A 32 11.30 -1.83 13.13
N ASP A 33 12.18 -2.69 13.64
CA ASP A 33 13.54 -2.85 13.13
C ASP A 33 13.53 -3.59 11.78
N THR A 34 12.71 -4.63 11.64
CA THR A 34 12.54 -5.37 10.38
C THR A 34 11.89 -4.47 9.33
N ASN A 35 10.90 -3.65 9.72
CA ASN A 35 10.23 -2.72 8.82
C ASN A 35 11.21 -1.70 8.26
N TYR A 36 12.05 -1.13 9.12
CA TYR A 36 13.05 -0.16 8.70
C TYR A 36 14.03 -0.75 7.66
N ILE A 37 14.43 -2.01 7.84
CA ILE A 37 15.39 -2.66 6.95
C ILE A 37 14.77 -2.99 5.59
N LEU A 38 13.52 -3.45 5.58
CA LEU A 38 12.82 -3.87 4.36
C LEU A 38 12.20 -2.71 3.57
N TRP A 39 11.60 -1.74 4.27
CA TRP A 39 10.80 -0.68 3.65
C TRP A 39 11.17 0.75 4.09
N GLY A 40 12.00 0.92 5.13
CA GLY A 40 12.30 2.23 5.69
C GLY A 40 13.26 3.07 4.84
N ASP A 41 13.08 4.38 4.88
CA ASP A 41 14.05 5.34 4.34
C ASP A 41 15.35 5.26 5.13
N ARG A 42 16.35 4.64 4.50
CA ARG A 42 17.65 4.41 5.13
C ARG A 42 18.41 5.73 5.29
N LEU A 43 19.02 5.90 6.46
CA LEU A 43 19.97 6.99 6.69
C LEU A 43 21.08 6.98 5.63
N LYS A 44 21.67 8.13 5.33
CA LYS A 44 22.80 8.19 4.40
C LYS A 44 23.94 7.32 4.92
N ILE A 45 24.66 6.65 4.02
CA ILE A 45 25.79 5.76 4.38
C ILE A 45 26.80 6.48 5.29
N THR A 46 27.04 7.78 5.07
CA THR A 46 27.92 8.62 5.90
C THR A 46 27.41 8.79 7.32
N GLU A 47 26.10 8.95 7.51
CA GLU A 47 25.46 9.07 8.83
C GLU A 47 25.51 7.73 9.57
N GLN A 48 25.17 6.63 8.90
CA GLN A 48 25.28 5.29 9.49
C GLN A 48 26.70 4.99 9.98
N ARG A 49 27.72 5.33 9.16
CA ARG A 49 29.14 5.17 9.55
C ARG A 49 29.52 6.03 10.74
N LYS A 50 28.99 7.27 10.82
CA LYS A 50 29.23 8.17 11.95
C LYS A 50 28.64 7.58 13.24
N LEU A 51 27.39 7.10 13.20
CA LEU A 51 26.74 6.47 14.34
C LEU A 51 27.51 5.21 14.80
N ALA A 52 27.88 4.34 13.86
CA ALA A 52 28.71 3.16 14.15
C ALA A 52 30.05 3.51 14.81
N MET A 53 30.72 4.59 14.34
CA MET A 53 31.97 5.06 14.93
C MET A 53 31.77 5.58 16.35
N GLU A 54 30.76 6.42 16.57
CA GLU A 54 30.45 7.00 17.89
C GLU A 54 30.09 5.91 18.91
N LEU A 55 29.23 4.95 18.56
CA LEU A 55 28.90 3.84 19.45
C LEU A 55 30.15 3.03 19.83
N MET A 56 31.02 2.74 18.86
CA MET A 56 32.28 2.02 19.14
C MET A 56 33.23 2.83 20.04
N GLN A 57 33.20 4.16 20.01
CA GLN A 57 33.96 4.97 20.95
C GLN A 57 33.43 4.80 22.39
N GLU A 58 32.11 4.73 22.58
CA GLU A 58 31.54 4.46 23.90
C GLU A 58 31.85 3.03 24.37
N VAL A 59 31.75 2.03 23.50
CA VAL A 59 32.15 0.65 23.82
C VAL A 59 33.61 0.59 24.27
N ILE A 60 34.52 1.26 23.56
CA ILE A 60 35.94 1.31 23.92
C ILE A 60 36.13 1.95 25.30
N LYS A 61 35.44 3.05 25.62
CA LYS A 61 35.54 3.66 26.95
C LYS A 61 35.13 2.67 28.04
N VAL A 62 34.03 1.97 27.86
CA VAL A 62 33.53 0.95 28.82
C VAL A 62 34.51 -0.23 28.98
N MET A 63 35.29 -0.57 27.95
CA MET A 63 36.35 -1.60 28.07
C MET A 63 37.45 -1.25 29.08
N TYR A 64 37.67 0.04 29.34
CA TYR A 64 38.71 0.50 30.28
C TYR A 64 38.13 1.16 31.53
N GLU A 65 36.85 1.55 31.52
CA GLU A 65 36.11 2.17 32.62
C GLU A 65 34.75 1.46 32.81
N PRO A 66 34.70 0.31 33.51
CA PRO A 66 33.48 -0.49 33.64
C PRO A 66 32.29 0.23 34.29
N ASP A 67 32.56 1.24 35.11
CA ASP A 67 31.54 2.09 35.75
C ASP A 67 30.83 3.03 34.76
N ALA A 68 31.39 3.21 33.55
CA ALA A 68 30.82 4.06 32.50
C ALA A 68 29.75 3.35 31.64
N PHE A 69 29.23 2.19 32.09
CA PHE A 69 28.30 1.36 31.31
C PHE A 69 27.03 2.12 30.89
N SER A 70 26.54 3.05 31.72
CA SER A 70 25.34 3.87 31.42
C SER A 70 25.47 4.70 30.15
N ARG A 71 26.69 5.00 29.69
CA ARG A 71 26.93 5.74 28.44
C ARG A 71 26.47 4.98 27.21
N ILE A 72 26.57 3.65 27.22
CA ILE A 72 26.06 2.81 26.14
C ILE A 72 24.54 2.92 26.12
N THR A 73 23.88 2.79 27.27
CA THR A 73 22.43 2.92 27.42
C THR A 73 21.94 4.28 26.90
N GLU A 74 22.52 5.37 27.40
CA GLU A 74 22.16 6.74 27.01
C GLU A 74 22.34 6.99 25.51
N TYR A 75 23.38 6.41 24.89
CA TYR A 75 23.60 6.52 23.46
C TYR A 75 22.53 5.76 22.66
N LEU A 76 22.24 4.52 23.06
CA LEU A 76 21.31 3.63 22.36
C LEU A 76 19.86 4.10 22.47
N ASP A 77 19.47 4.72 23.58
CA ASP A 77 18.14 5.33 23.77
C ASP A 77 17.85 6.42 22.73
N GLN A 78 18.88 7.17 22.33
CA GLN A 78 18.75 8.24 21.33
C GLN A 78 19.00 7.74 19.90
N LYS A 79 19.83 6.72 19.74
CA LYS A 79 20.34 6.25 18.46
C LYS A 79 20.26 4.71 18.37
N PRO A 80 19.05 4.17 18.15
CA PRO A 80 18.81 2.73 18.09
C PRO A 80 19.65 2.03 17.02
N ILE A 81 20.01 0.76 17.26
CA ILE A 81 21.00 0.05 16.43
C ILE A 81 20.48 -0.25 15.03
N PHE A 82 19.17 -0.47 14.86
CA PHE A 82 18.58 -0.80 13.56
C PHE A 82 18.89 0.24 12.47
N LEU A 83 19.19 1.49 12.86
CA LEU A 83 19.54 2.58 11.95
C LEU A 83 20.92 2.39 11.26
N TYR A 84 21.84 1.62 11.85
CA TYR A 84 23.23 1.53 11.37
C TYR A 84 23.91 0.16 11.62
N MET A 85 23.14 -0.89 11.91
CA MET A 85 23.61 -2.23 12.26
C MET A 85 24.69 -2.79 11.31
N GLU A 86 24.45 -2.82 10.00
CA GLU A 86 25.42 -3.35 9.02
C GLU A 86 26.77 -2.61 9.08
N LYS A 87 26.73 -1.28 9.29
CA LYS A 87 27.93 -0.44 9.34
C LYS A 87 28.64 -0.58 10.68
N LEU A 88 27.90 -0.85 11.75
CA LEU A 88 28.46 -1.23 13.05
C LEU A 88 29.22 -2.56 12.95
N SER A 89 28.62 -3.62 12.41
CA SER A 89 29.29 -4.91 12.17
C SER A 89 30.57 -4.75 11.37
N SER A 90 30.50 -4.00 10.25
CA SER A 90 31.66 -3.72 9.41
C SER A 90 32.77 -2.99 10.18
N ARG A 91 32.41 -2.04 11.05
CA ARG A 91 33.36 -1.27 11.87
C ARG A 91 34.03 -2.15 12.91
N ILE A 92 33.27 -2.99 13.62
CA ILE A 92 33.80 -3.92 14.62
C ILE A 92 34.80 -4.87 13.95
N LYS A 93 34.42 -5.46 12.81
CA LYS A 93 35.29 -6.36 12.02
C LYS A 93 36.62 -5.70 11.66
N LEU A 94 36.58 -4.46 11.15
CA LEU A 94 37.76 -3.69 10.80
C LEU A 94 38.65 -3.46 12.03
N MET A 95 38.08 -3.00 13.14
CA MET A 95 38.86 -2.69 14.36
C MET A 95 39.51 -3.92 14.99
N LEU A 96 38.82 -5.08 14.97
CA LEU A 96 39.40 -6.35 15.40
C LEU A 96 40.50 -6.82 14.45
N GLY A 97 40.31 -6.67 13.14
CA GLY A 97 41.32 -7.01 12.11
C GLY A 97 42.60 -6.19 12.26
N GLU A 98 42.47 -4.89 12.53
CA GLU A 98 43.56 -3.96 12.80
C GLU A 98 44.14 -4.06 14.22
N LYS A 99 43.64 -5.01 15.03
CA LYS A 99 44.08 -5.24 16.43
C LYS A 99 43.97 -4.00 17.32
N LEU A 100 42.97 -3.16 17.07
CA LEU A 100 42.70 -1.94 17.84
C LEU A 100 41.86 -2.21 19.10
N LEU A 101 41.38 -3.44 19.27
CA LEU A 101 40.49 -3.85 20.36
C LEU A 101 41.08 -5.04 21.10
N ASP A 102 41.03 -4.96 22.43
CA ASP A 102 41.27 -6.10 23.31
C ASP A 102 40.11 -7.08 23.20
N LYS A 103 40.40 -8.29 22.68
CA LYS A 103 39.41 -9.33 22.40
C LYS A 103 38.72 -9.84 23.67
N GLU A 104 39.47 -10.02 24.75
CA GLU A 104 38.94 -10.58 25.99
C GLU A 104 38.00 -9.59 26.67
N LYS A 105 38.41 -8.32 26.74
CA LYS A 105 37.56 -7.25 27.30
C LYS A 105 36.30 -7.04 26.48
N LEU A 106 36.41 -7.04 25.15
CA LEU A 106 35.24 -6.88 24.28
C LEU A 106 34.27 -8.05 24.43
N TYR A 107 34.77 -9.28 24.52
CA TYR A 107 33.96 -10.47 24.74
C TYR A 107 33.21 -10.41 26.09
N ASN A 108 33.88 -9.98 27.16
CA ASN A 108 33.26 -9.84 28.48
C ASN A 108 32.11 -8.82 28.47
N ILE A 109 32.28 -7.69 27.78
CA ILE A 109 31.19 -6.71 27.58
C ILE A 109 30.06 -7.31 26.74
N ALA A 110 30.40 -8.03 25.68
CA ALA A 110 29.42 -8.63 24.77
C ALA A 110 28.52 -9.65 25.48
N ILE A 111 29.11 -10.53 26.31
CA ILE A 111 28.35 -11.45 27.17
C ILE A 111 27.44 -10.66 28.11
N ARG A 112 28.00 -9.69 28.85
CA ARG A 112 27.23 -8.92 29.84
C ARG A 112 26.02 -8.23 29.22
N LEU A 113 26.22 -7.56 28.08
CA LEU A 113 25.14 -6.92 27.32
C LEU A 113 24.07 -7.93 26.89
N ALA A 114 24.48 -9.09 26.36
CA ALA A 114 23.56 -10.09 25.85
C ALA A 114 22.80 -10.86 26.96
N THR A 115 23.41 -11.07 28.13
CA THR A 115 22.87 -11.98 29.15
C THR A 115 22.41 -11.33 30.45
N GLU A 116 22.85 -10.11 30.76
CA GLU A 116 22.54 -9.43 32.03
C GLU A 116 21.69 -8.17 31.85
N SER A 117 21.50 -7.68 30.61
CA SER A 117 20.76 -6.44 30.36
C SER A 117 19.23 -6.62 30.45
N GLU A 118 18.57 -5.56 30.92
CA GLU A 118 17.12 -5.37 30.94
C GLU A 118 16.62 -4.56 29.73
N TYR A 119 17.53 -4.05 28.89
CA TYR A 119 17.23 -3.14 27.78
C TYR A 119 17.44 -3.81 26.43
N GLU A 120 16.45 -3.73 25.54
CA GLU A 120 16.50 -4.41 24.24
C GLU A 120 17.68 -3.98 23.38
N GLU A 121 17.97 -2.67 23.30
CA GLU A 121 19.07 -2.15 22.48
C GLU A 121 20.44 -2.63 22.96
N GLU A 122 20.64 -2.78 24.26
CA GLU A 122 21.87 -3.35 24.82
C GLU A 122 22.02 -4.82 24.45
N VAL A 123 20.95 -5.61 24.55
CA VAL A 123 20.95 -7.03 24.14
C VAL A 123 21.26 -7.16 22.64
N LYS A 124 20.68 -6.30 21.80
CA LYS A 124 20.96 -6.23 20.36
C LYS A 124 22.45 -5.95 20.09
N LEU A 125 23.06 -4.99 20.81
CA LEU A 125 24.50 -4.73 20.74
C LEU A 125 25.32 -5.96 21.18
N GLY A 126 24.93 -6.58 22.29
CA GLY A 126 25.56 -7.79 22.82
C GLY A 126 25.59 -8.92 21.78
N ILE A 127 24.47 -9.17 21.09
CA ILE A 127 24.38 -10.17 20.02
C ILE A 127 25.37 -9.87 18.89
N LEU A 128 25.40 -8.62 18.40
CA LEU A 128 26.30 -8.22 17.30
C LEU A 128 27.78 -8.37 17.68
N LEU A 129 28.16 -7.96 18.89
CA LEU A 129 29.52 -8.09 19.39
C LEU A 129 29.92 -9.56 19.57
N LEU A 130 29.03 -10.37 20.16
CA LEU A 130 29.26 -11.81 20.34
C LEU A 130 29.47 -12.55 19.01
N GLY A 131 28.86 -12.08 17.91
CA GLY A 131 29.08 -12.64 16.58
C GLY A 131 30.56 -12.77 16.17
N PHE A 132 31.45 -11.94 16.70
CA PHE A 132 32.88 -11.97 16.42
C PHE A 132 33.69 -12.95 17.28
N PHE A 133 33.05 -13.62 18.23
CA PHE A 133 33.67 -14.52 19.21
C PHE A 133 32.99 -15.89 19.20
N GLU A 134 32.99 -16.52 18.03
CA GLU A 134 32.33 -17.81 17.86
C GLU A 134 32.89 -18.89 18.79
N ASN A 135 32.02 -19.44 19.62
CA ASN A 135 32.21 -20.63 20.44
C ASN A 135 30.83 -21.21 20.82
N ASP A 136 30.80 -22.37 21.49
CA ASP A 136 29.54 -23.05 21.84
C ASP A 136 28.61 -22.20 22.71
N ILE A 137 29.15 -21.41 23.63
CA ILE A 137 28.38 -20.56 24.53
C ILE A 137 27.77 -19.40 23.72
N THR A 138 28.59 -18.71 22.93
CA THR A 138 28.16 -17.66 22.00
C THR A 138 27.04 -18.12 21.09
N ARG A 139 27.22 -19.27 20.41
CA ARG A 139 26.20 -19.83 19.50
C ARG A 139 24.90 -20.12 20.22
N ARG A 140 24.95 -20.67 21.43
CA ARG A 140 23.75 -20.97 22.24
C ARG A 140 23.03 -19.69 22.67
N ILE A 141 23.75 -18.67 23.11
CA ILE A 141 23.17 -17.37 23.50
C ILE A 141 22.48 -16.71 22.30
N ILE A 142 23.21 -16.54 21.19
CA ILE A 142 22.68 -15.89 19.99
C ILE A 142 21.50 -16.67 19.42
N LYS A 143 21.56 -18.00 19.39
CA LYS A 143 20.43 -18.83 18.94
C LYS A 143 19.20 -18.64 19.84
N LYS A 144 19.38 -18.73 21.16
CA LYS A 144 18.27 -18.63 22.11
C LYS A 144 17.57 -17.27 22.01
N LEU A 145 18.33 -16.18 21.91
CA LEU A 145 17.80 -14.84 21.69
C LEU A 145 17.18 -14.70 20.30
N GLY A 146 17.88 -15.15 19.26
CA GLY A 146 17.46 -15.01 17.85
C GLY A 146 16.20 -15.76 17.47
N LEU A 147 15.76 -16.75 18.26
CA LEU A 147 14.46 -17.42 18.10
C LEU A 147 13.27 -16.54 18.55
N HIS A 148 13.54 -15.43 19.24
CA HIS A 148 12.57 -14.39 19.53
C HIS A 148 12.65 -13.28 18.46
N SER A 149 11.52 -12.92 17.84
CA SER A 149 11.46 -12.06 16.65
C SER A 149 12.09 -10.68 16.84
N THR A 150 12.07 -10.13 18.05
CA THR A 150 12.79 -8.88 18.42
C THR A 150 14.29 -8.93 18.13
N PHE A 151 14.92 -10.10 18.24
CA PHE A 151 16.37 -10.25 18.14
C PHE A 151 16.82 -11.00 16.90
N THR A 152 15.89 -11.57 16.12
CA THR A 152 16.23 -12.43 14.98
C THR A 152 17.13 -11.73 13.97
N ILE A 153 16.83 -10.49 13.58
CA ILE A 153 17.64 -9.79 12.57
C ILE A 153 19.09 -9.56 13.03
N TYR A 154 19.29 -9.31 14.32
CA TYR A 154 20.62 -9.15 14.92
C TYR A 154 21.36 -10.48 15.01
N ALA A 155 20.65 -11.57 15.31
CA ALA A 155 21.23 -12.91 15.29
C ALA A 155 21.63 -13.34 13.87
N VAL A 156 20.82 -12.99 12.86
CA VAL A 156 21.12 -13.22 11.44
C VAL A 156 22.38 -12.44 11.04
N GLU A 157 22.44 -11.14 11.36
CA GLU A 157 23.61 -10.30 11.08
C GLU A 157 24.88 -10.80 11.79
N ALA A 158 24.79 -11.08 13.11
CA ALA A 158 25.90 -11.58 13.89
C ALA A 158 26.44 -12.92 13.35
N SER A 159 25.53 -13.79 12.90
CA SER A 159 25.88 -15.11 12.37
C SER A 159 26.70 -15.07 11.09
N GLN A 160 26.75 -13.95 10.36
CA GLN A 160 27.61 -13.80 9.17
C GLN A 160 29.11 -14.03 9.48
N ASN A 161 29.52 -13.88 10.73
CA ASN A 161 30.89 -14.10 11.17
C ASN A 161 31.17 -15.54 11.60
N PHE A 162 30.18 -16.44 11.53
CA PHE A 162 30.33 -17.84 11.89
C PHE A 162 30.93 -18.69 10.78
N GLU A 163 31.48 -19.87 11.11
CA GLU A 163 31.96 -20.85 10.12
C GLU A 163 30.84 -21.37 9.19
N ASN A 164 29.65 -21.59 9.74
CA ASN A 164 28.47 -22.10 9.04
C ASN A 164 27.29 -21.13 9.20
N PRO A 165 27.35 -19.93 8.60
CA PRO A 165 26.36 -18.87 8.81
C PRO A 165 24.98 -19.30 8.30
N ASN A 166 24.94 -19.91 7.11
CA ASN A 166 23.70 -20.24 6.43
C ASN A 166 22.90 -21.34 7.14
N GLU A 167 23.57 -22.34 7.74
CA GLU A 167 22.88 -23.38 8.53
C GLU A 167 22.31 -22.82 9.84
N PHE A 168 23.02 -21.85 10.45
CA PHE A 168 22.52 -21.14 11.61
C PHE A 168 21.29 -20.29 11.27
N GLN A 169 21.35 -19.57 10.15
CA GLN A 169 20.21 -18.77 9.65
C GLN A 169 19.03 -19.65 9.25
N PHE A 170 19.27 -20.81 8.63
CA PHE A 170 18.22 -21.79 8.34
C PHE A 170 17.54 -22.28 9.62
N THR A 171 18.32 -22.54 10.67
CA THR A 171 17.78 -22.91 11.99
C THR A 171 16.88 -21.82 12.56
N LEU A 172 17.21 -20.55 12.39
CA LEU A 172 16.32 -19.45 12.78
C LEU A 172 15.07 -19.44 11.91
N LEU A 173 15.25 -19.49 10.57
CA LEU A 173 14.17 -19.40 9.59
C LEU A 173 13.06 -20.44 9.80
N ILE A 174 13.42 -21.70 10.08
CA ILE A 174 12.42 -22.76 10.28
C ILE A 174 11.73 -22.70 11.65
N ASN A 175 12.23 -21.88 12.58
CA ASN A 175 11.76 -21.79 13.96
C ASN A 175 11.29 -20.38 14.37
N THR A 176 11.12 -19.46 13.42
CA THR A 176 10.56 -18.12 13.65
C THR A 176 9.27 -17.91 12.85
N GLU A 177 8.49 -16.91 13.23
CA GLU A 177 7.23 -16.51 12.58
C GLU A 177 7.13 -14.98 12.55
N GLY A 178 6.28 -14.45 11.67
CA GLY A 178 6.05 -13.01 11.55
C GLY A 178 7.30 -12.27 11.07
N TYR A 179 7.65 -11.18 11.75
CA TYR A 179 8.85 -10.40 11.44
C TYR A 179 10.16 -11.15 11.67
N GLY A 180 10.19 -12.13 12.59
CA GLY A 180 11.37 -12.98 12.77
C GLY A 180 11.67 -13.85 11.54
N LYS A 181 10.62 -14.38 10.89
CA LYS A 181 10.78 -15.14 9.64
C LYS A 181 11.24 -14.24 8.49
N LEU A 182 10.64 -13.05 8.35
CA LEU A 182 11.07 -12.05 7.38
C LEU A 182 12.55 -11.67 7.59
N ALA A 183 12.94 -11.40 8.82
CA ALA A 183 14.33 -11.10 9.19
C ALA A 183 15.27 -12.24 8.79
N ALA A 184 14.91 -13.50 9.08
CA ALA A 184 15.71 -14.67 8.72
C ALA A 184 15.83 -14.87 7.20
N LEU A 185 14.80 -14.53 6.42
CA LEU A 185 14.84 -14.61 4.95
C LEU A 185 15.80 -13.60 4.31
N THR A 186 16.14 -12.49 4.97
CA THR A 186 16.92 -11.40 4.36
C THR A 186 18.29 -11.84 3.83
N LEU A 187 19.06 -12.57 4.64
CA LEU A 187 20.43 -12.98 4.33
C LEU A 187 20.60 -14.49 4.10
N PHE A 188 19.55 -15.27 4.35
CA PHE A 188 19.57 -16.71 4.12
C PHE A 188 19.61 -17.05 2.62
N GLU A 189 20.50 -17.94 2.20
CA GLU A 189 20.63 -18.39 0.82
C GLU A 189 20.52 -19.93 0.72
N PRO A 190 19.52 -20.50 0.02
CA PRO A 190 19.23 -21.93 0.05
C PRO A 190 20.21 -22.75 -0.81
N VAL A 191 21.47 -22.89 -0.40
CA VAL A 191 22.50 -23.61 -1.18
C VAL A 191 22.31 -25.14 -1.20
N LEU A 192 21.68 -25.73 -0.16
CA LEU A 192 21.45 -27.17 -0.07
C LEU A 192 20.08 -27.58 -0.64
N GLN A 193 19.97 -28.79 -1.21
CA GLN A 193 18.72 -29.26 -1.83
C GLN A 193 17.55 -29.40 -0.83
N ASN A 194 17.80 -29.79 0.42
CA ASN A 194 16.78 -29.81 1.46
C ASN A 194 16.29 -28.40 1.82
N GLN A 195 17.19 -27.42 1.83
CA GLN A 195 16.86 -26.01 2.06
C GLN A 195 16.00 -25.45 0.91
N LYS A 196 16.35 -25.72 -0.36
CA LYS A 196 15.54 -25.31 -1.53
C LYS A 196 14.12 -25.87 -1.48
N LYS A 197 13.99 -27.17 -1.19
CA LYS A 197 12.67 -27.84 -1.02
C LYS A 197 11.87 -27.24 0.12
N TRP A 198 12.51 -26.97 1.26
CA TRP A 198 11.85 -26.35 2.40
C TRP A 198 11.41 -24.92 2.08
N LEU A 199 12.27 -24.12 1.45
CA LEU A 199 11.98 -22.73 1.11
C LEU A 199 10.79 -22.65 0.14
N PHE A 200 10.80 -23.45 -0.93
CA PHE A 200 9.69 -23.54 -1.88
C PHE A 200 8.35 -23.86 -1.20
N LYS A 201 8.36 -24.80 -0.26
CA LYS A 201 7.14 -25.26 0.39
C LYS A 201 6.69 -24.36 1.54
N TYR A 202 7.59 -23.96 2.42
CA TYR A 202 7.26 -23.35 3.71
C TYR A 202 7.80 -21.93 3.88
N GLY A 203 8.76 -21.50 3.06
CA GLY A 203 9.44 -20.21 3.22
C GLY A 203 8.48 -19.03 3.16
N ALA A 204 7.53 -19.06 2.23
CA ALA A 204 6.54 -18.01 2.05
C ALA A 204 5.37 -18.06 3.04
N ARG A 205 5.18 -19.19 3.74
CA ARG A 205 4.09 -19.36 4.70
C ARG A 205 4.41 -18.58 5.97
N ASN A 206 3.85 -17.38 6.07
CA ASN A 206 4.11 -16.46 7.16
C ASN A 206 2.82 -15.76 7.59
N MET A 207 2.65 -15.57 8.90
CA MET A 207 1.50 -14.82 9.43
C MET A 207 1.55 -13.33 9.07
N ILE A 208 2.77 -12.78 8.96
CA ILE A 208 3.00 -11.36 8.61
C ILE A 208 3.62 -11.28 7.22
N ALA A 209 3.07 -10.41 6.37
CA ALA A 209 3.56 -10.14 5.01
C ALA A 209 3.93 -11.42 4.20
N PRO A 210 2.99 -12.38 4.01
CA PRO A 210 3.21 -13.57 3.18
C PRO A 210 3.51 -13.22 1.71
N ASN A 211 2.97 -12.10 1.21
CA ASN A 211 3.31 -11.48 -0.07
C ASN A 211 4.82 -11.19 -0.19
N ILE A 212 5.40 -10.50 0.80
CA ILE A 212 6.84 -10.19 0.79
C ILE A 212 7.68 -11.45 1.00
N SER A 213 7.24 -12.37 1.87
CA SER A 213 7.91 -13.67 2.03
C SER A 213 7.94 -14.45 0.71
N SER A 214 6.88 -14.39 -0.09
CA SER A 214 6.80 -15.02 -1.42
C SER A 214 7.76 -14.39 -2.41
N ILE A 215 7.83 -13.04 -2.47
CA ILE A 215 8.80 -12.31 -3.29
C ILE A 215 10.23 -12.73 -2.94
N MET A 216 10.57 -12.71 -1.65
CA MET A 216 11.90 -13.10 -1.17
C MET A 216 12.26 -14.54 -1.57
N CYS A 217 11.30 -15.47 -1.52
CA CYS A 217 11.54 -16.87 -1.94
C CYS A 217 11.73 -17.00 -3.45
N LEU A 218 10.96 -16.28 -4.26
CA LEU A 218 11.04 -16.33 -5.73
C LEU A 218 12.33 -15.70 -6.26
N GLU A 219 12.85 -14.66 -5.61
CA GLU A 219 14.05 -13.92 -6.03
C GLU A 219 15.36 -14.45 -5.42
N LYS A 220 15.34 -15.55 -4.65
CA LYS A 220 16.58 -16.21 -4.23
C LYS A 220 17.34 -16.74 -5.44
N VAL A 221 18.53 -16.19 -5.69
CA VAL A 221 19.40 -16.54 -6.83
C VAL A 221 19.71 -18.03 -6.85
N ASP A 222 19.98 -18.63 -5.68
CA ASP A 222 20.27 -20.07 -5.57
C ASP A 222 19.07 -20.98 -5.91
N MET A 223 17.86 -20.45 -6.07
CA MET A 223 16.70 -21.22 -6.49
C MET A 223 16.60 -21.42 -8.01
N ALA A 224 17.44 -20.76 -8.81
CA ALA A 224 17.37 -20.80 -10.27
C ALA A 224 17.31 -22.24 -10.84
N ASP A 225 18.29 -23.09 -10.50
CA ASP A 225 18.34 -24.48 -10.97
C ASP A 225 17.16 -25.31 -10.45
N PHE A 226 16.72 -25.03 -9.22
CA PHE A 226 15.57 -25.71 -8.63
C PHE A 226 14.29 -25.39 -9.40
N TYR A 227 14.06 -24.12 -9.75
CA TYR A 227 12.89 -23.71 -10.53
C TYR A 227 12.91 -24.24 -11.96
N HIS A 228 14.07 -24.27 -12.63
CA HIS A 228 14.20 -24.89 -13.96
C HIS A 228 13.89 -26.40 -13.90
N GLY A 229 14.40 -27.10 -12.88
CA GLY A 229 14.16 -28.52 -12.66
C GLY A 229 12.82 -28.87 -12.00
N LEU A 230 12.00 -27.87 -11.63
CA LEU A 230 10.76 -28.09 -10.91
C LEU A 230 9.77 -28.89 -11.77
N VAL A 231 9.28 -29.98 -11.20
CA VAL A 231 8.18 -30.80 -11.73
C VAL A 231 6.95 -30.51 -10.89
N LEU A 232 5.84 -30.20 -11.55
CA LEU A 232 4.57 -29.93 -10.88
C LEU A 232 3.71 -31.18 -10.84
N ASP A 233 3.38 -31.62 -9.63
CA ASP A 233 2.42 -32.69 -9.34
C ASP A 233 1.37 -32.21 -8.33
N GLU A 234 0.48 -33.11 -7.90
CA GLU A 234 -0.58 -32.80 -6.93
C GLU A 234 -0.05 -32.25 -5.59
N THR A 235 1.20 -32.56 -5.21
CA THR A 235 1.79 -32.14 -3.94
C THR A 235 2.52 -30.81 -4.02
N THR A 236 3.07 -30.44 -5.19
CA THR A 236 3.87 -29.22 -5.38
C THR A 236 3.11 -28.11 -6.08
N PHE A 237 2.02 -28.42 -6.78
CA PHE A 237 1.28 -27.45 -7.59
C PHE A 237 0.77 -26.27 -6.75
N SER A 238 0.06 -26.55 -5.65
CA SER A 238 -0.48 -25.49 -4.78
C SER A 238 0.59 -24.76 -3.97
N ASP A 239 1.78 -25.36 -3.77
CA ASP A 239 2.92 -24.65 -3.20
C ASP A 239 3.40 -23.54 -4.16
N LEU A 240 3.48 -23.83 -5.47
CA LEU A 240 3.78 -22.80 -6.48
C LEU A 240 2.61 -21.81 -6.66
N SER A 241 1.35 -22.26 -6.59
CA SER A 241 0.18 -21.37 -6.59
C SER A 241 0.31 -20.31 -5.49
N PHE A 242 0.68 -20.74 -4.27
CA PHE A 242 0.87 -19.82 -3.14
C PHE A 242 1.92 -18.75 -3.46
N LEU A 243 3.10 -19.16 -3.92
CA LEU A 243 4.18 -18.22 -4.26
C LEU A 243 3.74 -17.21 -5.32
N LEU A 244 3.12 -17.66 -6.41
CA LEU A 244 2.71 -16.79 -7.52
C LEU A 244 1.57 -15.86 -7.11
N ALA A 245 0.55 -16.36 -6.43
CA ALA A 245 -0.60 -15.55 -6.02
C ALA A 245 -0.19 -14.41 -5.06
N TYR A 246 0.59 -14.73 -4.03
CA TYR A 246 1.00 -13.76 -3.01
C TYR A 246 2.08 -12.80 -3.51
N ALA A 247 3.04 -13.26 -4.31
CA ALA A 247 4.04 -12.35 -4.87
C ALA A 247 3.41 -11.42 -5.92
N GLY A 248 2.54 -11.96 -6.78
CA GLY A 248 1.91 -11.19 -7.84
C GLY A 248 0.76 -10.28 -7.40
N GLU A 249 0.37 -10.34 -6.12
CA GLU A 249 -0.47 -9.33 -5.49
C GLU A 249 0.21 -7.96 -5.42
N GLN A 250 1.54 -7.95 -5.23
CA GLN A 250 2.33 -6.73 -5.00
C GLN A 250 3.11 -6.29 -6.23
N GLU A 251 3.61 -7.24 -7.02
CA GLU A 251 4.48 -6.96 -8.17
C GLU A 251 3.97 -7.68 -9.42
N ASP A 252 4.17 -7.08 -10.58
CA ASP A 252 3.82 -7.74 -11.85
C ASP A 252 4.67 -9.02 -12.02
N ILE A 253 4.04 -10.17 -12.28
CA ILE A 253 4.73 -11.46 -12.38
C ILE A 253 5.88 -11.42 -13.41
N LYS A 254 5.78 -10.55 -14.42
CA LYS A 254 6.81 -10.42 -15.45
C LYS A 254 8.13 -9.84 -14.90
N ARG A 255 8.11 -9.13 -13.76
CA ARG A 255 9.29 -8.54 -13.12
C ARG A 255 10.17 -9.57 -12.41
N PHE A 256 9.62 -10.73 -12.05
CA PHE A 256 10.41 -11.77 -11.38
C PHE A 256 11.39 -12.42 -12.35
N THR A 257 12.64 -12.58 -11.91
CA THR A 257 13.76 -13.12 -12.70
C THR A 257 13.42 -14.50 -13.30
N HIS A 258 12.69 -15.33 -12.54
CA HIS A 258 12.26 -16.66 -12.94
C HIS A 258 10.76 -16.76 -13.28
N GLY A 259 10.08 -15.61 -13.37
CA GLY A 259 8.64 -15.53 -13.57
C GLY A 259 8.17 -16.29 -14.81
N ARG A 260 8.83 -16.08 -15.96
CA ARG A 260 8.48 -16.76 -17.22
C ARG A 260 8.47 -18.29 -17.08
N VAL A 261 9.59 -18.87 -16.63
CA VAL A 261 9.77 -20.33 -16.54
C VAL A 261 8.74 -20.95 -15.59
N LEU A 262 8.48 -20.29 -14.46
CA LEU A 262 7.50 -20.76 -13.48
C LEU A 262 6.07 -20.68 -14.04
N VAL A 263 5.70 -19.59 -14.70
CA VAL A 263 4.36 -19.42 -15.28
C VAL A 263 4.12 -20.42 -16.41
N GLU A 264 5.09 -20.64 -17.31
CA GLU A 264 4.97 -21.63 -18.38
C GLU A 264 4.69 -23.04 -17.81
N LYS A 265 5.47 -23.47 -16.80
CA LYS A 265 5.23 -24.74 -16.09
C LYS A 265 3.87 -24.76 -15.41
N TYR A 266 3.52 -23.68 -14.71
CA TYR A 266 2.29 -23.58 -13.93
C TYR A 266 1.05 -23.72 -14.79
N ILE A 267 0.98 -22.99 -15.90
CA ILE A 267 -0.21 -22.93 -16.75
C ILE A 267 -0.48 -24.26 -17.48
N GLU A 268 0.57 -25.00 -17.86
CA GLU A 268 0.41 -26.36 -18.38
C GLU A 268 -0.15 -27.32 -17.31
N ALA A 269 0.36 -27.23 -16.08
CA ALA A 269 -0.08 -28.07 -14.96
C ALA A 269 -1.49 -27.70 -14.42
N ALA A 270 -1.88 -26.43 -14.50
CA ALA A 270 -3.13 -25.90 -13.95
C ALA A 270 -4.39 -26.50 -14.58
N LYS A 271 -4.30 -27.01 -15.82
CA LYS A 271 -5.41 -27.73 -16.46
C LYS A 271 -5.80 -28.98 -15.67
N VAL A 272 -4.82 -29.65 -15.05
CA VAL A 272 -4.99 -30.93 -14.34
C VAL A 272 -5.15 -30.73 -12.84
N TYR A 273 -4.31 -29.91 -12.20
CA TYR A 273 -4.19 -29.90 -10.75
C TYR A 273 -4.93 -28.77 -10.04
N ALA A 274 -5.28 -27.68 -10.72
CA ALA A 274 -5.92 -26.53 -10.08
C ALA A 274 -7.32 -26.88 -9.54
N LYS A 275 -7.51 -26.73 -8.23
CA LYS A 275 -8.75 -27.10 -7.53
C LYS A 275 -9.11 -26.25 -6.32
N SER A 276 -8.16 -25.51 -5.75
CA SER A 276 -8.33 -24.71 -4.53
C SER A 276 -8.40 -23.21 -4.83
N PHE A 277 -8.79 -22.41 -3.82
CA PHE A 277 -8.86 -20.96 -3.95
C PHE A 277 -7.49 -20.37 -4.30
N ILE A 278 -6.42 -20.81 -3.63
CA ILE A 278 -5.06 -20.31 -3.92
C ILE A 278 -4.60 -20.63 -5.35
N ASP A 279 -5.04 -21.77 -5.91
CA ASP A 279 -4.76 -22.11 -7.31
C ASP A 279 -5.49 -21.17 -8.28
N LEU A 280 -6.76 -20.88 -7.99
CA LEU A 280 -7.53 -19.91 -8.76
C LEU A 280 -6.88 -18.51 -8.69
N SER A 281 -6.50 -18.06 -7.49
CA SER A 281 -5.83 -16.78 -7.28
C SER A 281 -4.55 -16.63 -8.08
N ALA A 282 -3.73 -17.69 -8.17
CA ALA A 282 -2.54 -17.67 -9.00
C ALA A 282 -2.86 -17.50 -10.48
N VAL A 283 -3.90 -18.18 -11.01
CA VAL A 283 -4.35 -18.01 -12.39
C VAL A 283 -4.84 -16.58 -12.65
N VAL A 284 -5.59 -15.99 -11.70
CA VAL A 284 -6.08 -14.60 -11.77
C VAL A 284 -4.93 -13.61 -11.82
N VAL A 285 -3.96 -13.76 -10.92
CA VAL A 285 -2.77 -12.90 -10.85
C VAL A 285 -1.91 -12.99 -12.11
N ILE A 286 -1.75 -14.20 -12.67
CA ILE A 286 -1.06 -14.40 -13.94
C ILE A 286 -1.83 -13.72 -15.08
N GLU A 287 -3.15 -13.94 -15.18
CA GLU A 287 -3.97 -13.33 -16.24
C GLU A 287 -3.89 -11.80 -16.21
N LYS A 288 -4.03 -11.20 -15.02
CA LYS A 288 -3.88 -9.77 -14.78
C LYS A 288 -2.50 -9.27 -15.21
N SER A 289 -1.44 -9.99 -14.83
CA SER A 289 -0.06 -9.67 -15.23
C SER A 289 0.15 -9.79 -16.74
N MET A 290 -0.63 -10.62 -17.43
CA MET A 290 -0.54 -10.76 -18.88
C MET A 290 -1.32 -9.68 -19.63
N ALA A 291 -1.94 -8.66 -19.02
CA ALA A 291 -2.73 -7.64 -19.72
C ALA A 291 -1.96 -6.99 -20.92
N PRO A 292 -2.64 -6.71 -22.05
CA PRO A 292 -1.97 -6.30 -23.27
C PRO A 292 -1.44 -4.88 -23.12
N TYR A 293 -0.20 -4.67 -23.55
CA TYR A 293 0.30 -3.32 -23.83
C TYR A 293 -0.21 -2.87 -25.21
N TRP A 294 -0.42 -1.57 -25.37
CA TRP A 294 -0.87 -0.93 -26.61
C TRP A 294 0.24 -0.90 -27.69
N TYR A 295 0.80 -2.05 -28.05
CA TYR A 295 1.77 -2.17 -29.15
C TYR A 295 1.08 -2.68 -30.42
N ASP A 296 1.70 -2.36 -31.55
CA ASP A 296 1.27 -2.78 -32.88
C ASP A 296 1.17 -4.31 -32.94
N ARG A 297 0.02 -4.84 -33.40
CA ARG A 297 -0.31 -6.28 -33.31
C ARG A 297 0.58 -7.16 -34.19
N ASP A 298 1.36 -6.56 -35.08
CA ASP A 298 2.13 -7.26 -36.11
C ASP A 298 3.61 -7.51 -35.73
N VAL A 299 4.08 -7.06 -34.54
CA VAL A 299 5.47 -7.25 -34.10
C VAL A 299 5.55 -7.87 -32.71
N ASP A 300 6.29 -8.97 -32.59
CA ASP A 300 6.59 -9.56 -31.29
C ASP A 300 7.69 -8.77 -30.57
N VAL A 301 7.34 -8.15 -29.45
CA VAL A 301 8.25 -7.30 -28.69
C VAL A 301 8.86 -8.12 -27.56
N ILE A 302 10.18 -8.35 -27.62
CA ILE A 302 10.95 -8.97 -26.54
C ILE A 302 11.11 -7.96 -25.40
N LYS A 303 10.81 -8.38 -24.17
CA LYS A 303 10.84 -7.58 -22.95
C LYS A 303 11.82 -8.16 -21.92
N GLU A 304 11.92 -7.49 -20.78
CA GLU A 304 12.69 -7.98 -19.62
C GLU A 304 12.30 -9.41 -19.24
N ASN A 305 13.23 -10.13 -18.60
CA ASN A 305 13.05 -11.52 -18.16
C ASN A 305 12.57 -12.48 -19.28
N SER A 306 12.96 -12.19 -20.53
CA SER A 306 12.64 -13.00 -21.72
C SER A 306 11.14 -13.10 -22.04
N TRP A 307 10.31 -12.17 -21.58
CA TRP A 307 8.90 -12.10 -21.97
C TRP A 307 8.74 -11.63 -23.42
N SER A 308 7.62 -11.98 -24.05
CA SER A 308 7.27 -11.54 -25.40
C SER A 308 5.76 -11.28 -25.50
N SER A 309 5.34 -10.34 -26.34
CA SER A 309 3.91 -10.01 -26.51
C SER A 309 3.09 -11.21 -26.98
N ASN A 310 3.66 -12.09 -27.81
CA ASN A 310 2.99 -13.32 -28.24
C ASN A 310 2.79 -14.32 -27.09
N LEU A 311 3.84 -14.54 -26.29
CA LEU A 311 3.76 -15.44 -25.13
C LEU A 311 2.76 -14.92 -24.09
N GLU A 312 2.75 -13.61 -23.82
CA GLU A 312 1.79 -12.98 -22.91
C GLU A 312 0.34 -13.26 -23.36
N ASN A 313 0.06 -13.11 -24.66
CA ASN A 313 -1.25 -13.39 -25.22
C ASN A 313 -1.61 -14.89 -25.16
N GLU A 314 -0.66 -15.78 -25.44
CA GLU A 314 -0.85 -17.23 -25.34
C GLU A 314 -1.23 -17.64 -23.90
N ILE A 315 -0.45 -17.17 -22.92
CA ILE A 315 -0.68 -17.47 -21.51
C ILE A 315 -2.01 -16.89 -21.05
N ARG A 316 -2.34 -15.65 -21.43
CA ARG A 316 -3.63 -15.03 -21.10
C ARG A 316 -4.80 -15.88 -21.62
N ASN A 317 -4.72 -16.38 -22.85
CA ASN A 317 -5.76 -17.25 -23.41
C ASN A 317 -5.90 -18.56 -22.63
N LYS A 318 -4.78 -19.19 -22.25
CA LYS A 318 -4.79 -20.39 -21.40
C LYS A 318 -5.38 -20.11 -20.01
N CYS A 319 -5.07 -18.97 -19.39
CA CYS A 319 -5.71 -18.54 -18.14
C CYS A 319 -7.24 -18.43 -18.32
N LYS A 320 -7.69 -17.76 -19.39
CA LYS A 320 -9.13 -17.62 -19.68
C LYS A 320 -9.84 -18.95 -19.89
N GLU A 321 -9.18 -19.96 -20.47
CA GLU A 321 -9.73 -21.33 -20.53
C GLU A 321 -9.91 -21.93 -19.14
N ILE A 322 -8.92 -21.77 -18.26
CA ILE A 322 -8.96 -22.31 -16.90
C ILE A 322 -10.05 -21.60 -16.08
N LEU A 323 -10.14 -20.26 -16.16
CA LEU A 323 -11.11 -19.44 -15.43
C LEU A 323 -12.58 -19.72 -15.81
N LYS A 324 -12.84 -20.37 -16.95
CA LYS A 324 -14.19 -20.78 -17.37
C LYS A 324 -14.70 -22.06 -16.68
N LYS A 325 -13.87 -22.77 -15.90
CA LYS A 325 -14.31 -23.99 -15.21
C LYS A 325 -15.40 -23.66 -14.18
N SER A 326 -16.50 -24.43 -14.18
CA SER A 326 -17.65 -24.20 -13.30
C SER A 326 -17.37 -24.44 -11.81
N ILE A 327 -16.23 -25.05 -11.45
CA ILE A 327 -15.86 -25.32 -10.06
C ILE A 327 -15.56 -24.03 -9.27
N TRP A 328 -15.17 -22.96 -9.94
CA TRP A 328 -14.62 -21.77 -9.27
C TRP A 328 -15.64 -21.03 -8.43
N THR A 329 -16.90 -20.97 -8.86
CA THR A 329 -17.96 -20.33 -8.06
C THR A 329 -18.06 -20.97 -6.67
N ASN A 330 -18.08 -22.32 -6.59
CA ASN A 330 -18.14 -23.01 -5.31
C ASN A 330 -16.86 -22.79 -4.47
N VAL A 331 -15.69 -22.82 -5.11
CA VAL A 331 -14.40 -22.57 -4.44
C VAL A 331 -14.37 -21.16 -3.82
N VAL A 332 -14.87 -20.15 -4.54
CA VAL A 332 -14.95 -18.77 -4.03
C VAL A 332 -15.93 -18.67 -2.86
N TYR A 333 -17.11 -19.29 -2.94
CA TYR A 333 -18.06 -19.27 -1.82
C TYR A 333 -17.52 -19.98 -0.58
N GLN A 334 -16.77 -21.07 -0.72
CA GLN A 334 -16.09 -21.72 0.40
C GLN A 334 -15.06 -20.82 1.07
N GLU A 335 -14.30 -20.05 0.27
CA GLU A 335 -13.37 -19.05 0.81
C GLU A 335 -14.11 -17.92 1.52
N LEU A 336 -15.22 -17.41 0.96
CA LEU A 336 -16.01 -16.36 1.60
C LEU A 336 -16.66 -16.81 2.92
N GLU A 337 -17.07 -18.08 3.02
CA GLU A 337 -17.63 -18.66 4.24
C GLU A 337 -16.60 -18.73 5.38
N ASN A 338 -15.34 -19.03 5.07
CA ASN A 338 -14.24 -19.07 6.02
C ASN A 338 -12.97 -18.42 5.44
N PRO A 339 -12.88 -17.08 5.44
CA PRO A 339 -11.86 -16.34 4.70
C PRO A 339 -10.47 -16.59 5.27
N TYR A 340 -9.66 -17.40 4.60
CA TYR A 340 -8.30 -17.73 5.02
C TYR A 340 -7.27 -16.78 4.41
N HIS A 341 -7.51 -16.33 3.17
CA HIS A 341 -6.63 -15.46 2.42
C HIS A 341 -6.96 -13.96 2.63
N PRO A 342 -6.01 -13.05 2.32
CA PRO A 342 -6.23 -11.61 2.44
C PRO A 342 -7.41 -11.09 1.61
N SER A 343 -8.10 -10.07 2.13
CA SER A 343 -9.25 -9.42 1.47
C SER A 343 -8.91 -8.93 0.06
N SER A 344 -7.74 -8.34 -0.12
CA SER A 344 -7.18 -7.90 -1.41
C SER A 344 -7.18 -9.02 -2.46
N LEU A 345 -6.74 -10.22 -2.10
CA LEU A 345 -6.68 -11.37 -3.02
C LEU A 345 -8.08 -11.92 -3.32
N ILE A 346 -8.96 -11.99 -2.31
CA ILE A 346 -10.36 -12.40 -2.46
C ILE A 346 -11.10 -11.47 -3.42
N ILE A 347 -10.97 -10.16 -3.22
CA ILE A 347 -11.60 -9.14 -4.06
C ILE A 347 -11.06 -9.19 -5.49
N MET A 348 -9.75 -9.35 -5.67
CA MET A 348 -9.15 -9.51 -6.99
C MET A 348 -9.74 -10.70 -7.78
N VAL A 349 -10.01 -11.82 -7.09
CA VAL A 349 -10.67 -12.99 -7.69
C VAL A 349 -12.12 -12.68 -8.04
N LEU A 350 -12.87 -12.03 -7.16
CA LEU A 350 -14.26 -11.63 -7.43
C LEU A 350 -14.36 -10.72 -8.66
N GLU A 351 -13.50 -9.70 -8.75
CA GLU A 351 -13.42 -8.77 -9.88
C GLU A 351 -13.06 -9.48 -11.18
N CYS A 352 -12.04 -10.34 -11.16
CA CYS A 352 -11.59 -11.08 -12.35
C CYS A 352 -12.69 -12.00 -12.89
N LEU A 353 -13.43 -12.67 -11.99
CA LEU A 353 -14.55 -13.53 -12.37
C LEU A 353 -15.84 -12.76 -12.65
N GLN A 354 -15.86 -11.44 -12.43
CA GLN A 354 -17.06 -10.59 -12.49
C GLN A 354 -18.20 -11.16 -11.62
N LEU A 355 -17.84 -11.71 -10.46
CA LEU A 355 -18.76 -12.38 -9.55
C LEU A 355 -19.23 -11.40 -8.48
N LEU A 356 -20.38 -10.78 -8.70
CA LEU A 356 -21.06 -9.98 -7.69
C LEU A 356 -21.76 -10.90 -6.69
N VAL A 357 -21.38 -10.83 -5.41
CA VAL A 357 -21.91 -11.71 -4.35
C VAL A 357 -22.87 -10.97 -3.41
N PRO A 358 -23.88 -11.63 -2.83
CA PRO A 358 -24.75 -10.97 -1.85
C PRO A 358 -23.96 -10.47 -0.63
N PHE A 359 -24.29 -9.29 -0.10
CA PHE A 359 -23.55 -8.66 1.01
C PHE A 359 -23.36 -9.56 2.24
N HIS A 360 -24.36 -10.37 2.59
CA HIS A 360 -24.27 -11.28 3.74
C HIS A 360 -23.13 -12.30 3.63
N THR A 361 -22.66 -12.60 2.41
CA THR A 361 -21.53 -13.51 2.18
C THR A 361 -20.18 -12.87 2.48
N LEU A 362 -20.13 -11.53 2.58
CA LEU A 362 -18.93 -10.77 2.94
C LEU A 362 -18.82 -10.54 4.47
N ILE A 363 -19.87 -10.87 5.23
CA ILE A 363 -19.89 -10.69 6.69
C ILE A 363 -18.75 -11.43 7.40
N PRO A 364 -18.37 -12.68 7.05
CA PRO A 364 -17.24 -13.35 7.69
C PRO A 364 -15.92 -12.56 7.56
N MET A 365 -15.72 -11.85 6.46
CA MET A 365 -14.56 -10.98 6.27
C MET A 365 -14.64 -9.74 7.17
N LEU A 366 -15.80 -9.08 7.24
CA LEU A 366 -16.05 -7.93 8.12
C LEU A 366 -15.97 -8.31 9.61
N GLN A 367 -16.25 -9.56 9.98
CA GLN A 367 -16.07 -10.05 11.35
C GLN A 367 -14.59 -10.19 11.72
N LYS A 368 -13.72 -10.53 10.76
CA LYS A 368 -12.27 -10.56 10.99
C LYS A 368 -11.67 -9.17 11.05
N ASN A 369 -12.13 -8.26 10.19
CA ASN A 369 -11.68 -6.88 10.13
C ASN A 369 -12.85 -5.95 9.77
N SER A 370 -13.45 -5.34 10.78
CA SER A 370 -14.71 -4.58 10.64
C SER A 370 -14.61 -3.32 9.79
N PHE A 371 -13.39 -2.83 9.57
CA PHE A 371 -13.12 -1.66 8.74
C PHE A 371 -12.00 -1.96 7.74
N ASP A 372 -12.12 -3.09 7.04
CA ASP A 372 -11.19 -3.50 5.99
C ASP A 372 -11.21 -2.54 4.79
N ILE A 373 -10.05 -2.04 4.38
CA ILE A 373 -9.94 -1.01 3.34
C ILE A 373 -10.17 -1.57 1.94
N ASP A 374 -9.83 -2.84 1.69
CA ASP A 374 -10.10 -3.46 0.40
C ASP A 374 -11.59 -3.68 0.23
N LEU A 375 -12.29 -4.15 1.26
CA LEU A 375 -13.75 -4.26 1.22
C LEU A 375 -14.43 -2.90 1.11
N MET A 376 -13.92 -1.87 1.78
CA MET A 376 -14.43 -0.51 1.63
C MET A 376 -14.42 -0.07 0.17
N ARG A 377 -13.26 -0.22 -0.50
CA ARG A 377 -13.10 0.12 -1.91
C ARG A 377 -14.06 -0.69 -2.78
N TYR A 378 -14.10 -2.02 -2.59
CA TYR A 378 -14.97 -2.90 -3.35
C TYR A 378 -16.46 -2.52 -3.22
N LEU A 379 -16.92 -2.17 -2.00
CA LEU A 379 -18.32 -1.89 -1.70
C LEU A 379 -18.74 -0.46 -2.03
N LEU A 380 -17.92 0.55 -1.73
CA LEU A 380 -18.29 1.97 -1.78
C LEU A 380 -17.65 2.74 -2.93
N ILE A 381 -16.68 2.15 -3.65
CA ILE A 381 -16.05 2.76 -4.81
C ILE A 381 -16.37 1.97 -6.08
N ASP A 382 -16.08 0.67 -6.09
CA ASP A 382 -16.17 -0.12 -7.32
C ASP A 382 -17.59 -0.59 -7.61
N ASN A 383 -18.37 -0.90 -6.57
CA ASN A 383 -19.72 -1.49 -6.69
C ASN A 383 -20.79 -0.77 -5.84
N TYR A 384 -20.62 0.54 -5.63
CA TYR A 384 -21.50 1.30 -4.74
C TYR A 384 -22.98 1.28 -5.17
N HIS A 385 -23.25 1.23 -6.47
CA HIS A 385 -24.61 1.05 -7.03
C HIS A 385 -25.37 -0.13 -6.41
N GLU A 386 -24.65 -1.22 -6.10
CA GLU A 386 -25.23 -2.48 -5.62
C GLU A 386 -25.24 -2.56 -4.09
N TYR A 387 -24.21 -2.03 -3.43
CA TYR A 387 -23.99 -2.25 -1.99
C TYR A 387 -24.28 -1.06 -1.09
N LEU A 388 -24.49 0.16 -1.62
CA LEU A 388 -24.57 1.37 -0.80
C LEU A 388 -25.57 1.28 0.37
N HIS A 389 -26.79 0.79 0.12
CA HIS A 389 -27.81 0.69 1.16
C HIS A 389 -27.39 -0.24 2.29
N VAL A 390 -26.92 -1.44 1.96
CA VAL A 390 -26.56 -2.46 2.96
C VAL A 390 -25.27 -2.09 3.69
N THR A 391 -24.34 -1.42 3.01
CA THR A 391 -23.14 -0.87 3.65
C THR A 391 -23.47 0.27 4.60
N LEU A 392 -24.45 1.12 4.24
CA LEU A 392 -24.95 2.16 5.14
C LEU A 392 -25.52 1.53 6.43
N ASP A 393 -26.42 0.55 6.30
CA ASP A 393 -27.02 -0.16 7.43
C ASP A 393 -25.94 -0.78 8.34
N TYR A 394 -24.94 -1.43 7.72
CA TYR A 394 -23.81 -2.01 8.43
C TYR A 394 -23.04 -0.95 9.24
N LEU A 395 -22.65 0.16 8.62
CA LEU A 395 -21.90 1.21 9.30
C LEU A 395 -22.71 1.83 10.44
N MET A 396 -24.01 2.04 10.27
CA MET A 396 -24.86 2.57 11.35
C MET A 396 -24.91 1.65 12.59
N MET A 397 -24.67 0.35 12.42
CA MET A 397 -24.57 -0.60 13.53
C MET A 397 -23.14 -0.80 14.05
N ALA A 398 -22.15 -0.73 13.17
CA ALA A 398 -20.78 -1.15 13.45
C ALA A 398 -19.86 -0.02 13.96
N LEU A 399 -20.21 1.25 13.73
CA LEU A 399 -19.35 2.38 14.12
C LEU A 399 -19.06 2.42 15.63
N PRO A 400 -17.79 2.38 16.05
CA PRO A 400 -17.39 2.52 17.45
C PRO A 400 -17.96 3.79 18.10
N TRP A 401 -18.38 3.68 19.35
CA TRP A 401 -18.91 4.82 20.10
C TRP A 401 -17.85 5.90 20.30
N GLU A 402 -16.57 5.53 20.39
CA GLU A 402 -15.43 6.45 20.54
C GLU A 402 -15.34 7.45 19.38
N ILE A 403 -15.73 7.08 18.17
CA ILE A 403 -15.73 8.00 17.02
C ILE A 403 -16.77 9.10 17.21
N MET A 404 -17.94 8.74 17.75
CA MET A 404 -19.09 9.63 17.93
C MET A 404 -18.92 10.65 19.07
N PHE A 405 -17.97 10.46 19.98
CA PHE A 405 -17.81 11.28 21.20
C PHE A 405 -16.39 11.84 21.42
N ASN A 406 -15.49 11.68 20.44
CA ASN A 406 -14.14 12.22 20.51
C ASN A 406 -14.10 13.72 20.22
N GLU A 407 -13.05 14.39 20.70
CA GLU A 407 -12.77 15.78 20.38
C GLU A 407 -12.52 15.96 18.88
N LEU A 408 -12.92 17.12 18.33
CA LEU A 408 -12.68 17.48 16.95
C LEU A 408 -11.18 17.67 16.73
N LEU A 409 -10.62 16.96 15.74
CA LEU A 409 -9.21 17.01 15.43
C LEU A 409 -8.91 17.95 14.26
N ASP A 410 -7.66 18.43 14.22
CA ASP A 410 -7.01 19.07 13.08
C ASP A 410 -5.78 18.22 12.72
N ILE A 411 -6.02 17.12 11.99
CA ILE A 411 -5.00 16.19 11.51
C ILE A 411 -5.15 15.99 10.01
N GLU A 412 -4.04 15.78 9.31
CA GLU A 412 -4.06 15.40 7.90
C GLU A 412 -4.24 13.88 7.76
N VAL A 413 -4.76 13.42 6.62
CA VAL A 413 -4.97 11.99 6.33
C VAL A 413 -3.66 11.20 6.42
N GLU A 414 -2.55 11.83 6.06
CA GLU A 414 -1.22 11.23 6.06
C GLU A 414 -0.70 10.91 7.48
N ASP A 415 -1.23 11.61 8.49
CA ASP A 415 -0.90 11.39 9.91
C ASP A 415 -1.85 10.40 10.60
N ALA A 416 -2.87 9.90 9.91
CA ALA A 416 -3.88 9.01 10.47
C ALA A 416 -3.40 7.56 10.55
N ASP A 417 -3.48 6.97 11.74
CA ASP A 417 -3.17 5.55 11.96
C ASP A 417 -4.37 4.61 11.70
N VAL A 418 -4.19 3.31 11.95
CA VAL A 418 -5.20 2.26 11.74
C VAL A 418 -6.51 2.52 12.50
N SER A 419 -6.48 3.27 13.60
CA SER A 419 -7.67 3.60 14.39
C SER A 419 -8.64 4.54 13.67
N PHE A 420 -8.22 5.19 12.58
CA PHE A 420 -9.04 6.07 11.75
C PHE A 420 -9.73 5.36 10.57
N ARG A 421 -9.51 4.05 10.38
CA ARG A 421 -10.21 3.28 9.34
C ARG A 421 -11.74 3.46 9.34
N PRO A 422 -12.44 3.51 10.49
CA PRO A 422 -13.87 3.79 10.51
C PRO A 422 -14.24 5.17 9.92
N ASP A 423 -13.44 6.20 10.20
CA ASP A 423 -13.64 7.55 9.66
C ASP A 423 -13.43 7.54 8.13
N VAL A 424 -12.44 6.79 7.63
CA VAL A 424 -12.21 6.60 6.19
C VAL A 424 -13.42 5.94 5.53
N TRP A 425 -14.02 4.91 6.15
CA TRP A 425 -15.26 4.30 5.65
C TRP A 425 -16.41 5.32 5.57
N LEU A 426 -16.55 6.19 6.58
CA LEU A 426 -17.53 7.27 6.56
C LEU A 426 -17.30 8.25 5.40
N VAL A 427 -16.06 8.67 5.15
CA VAL A 427 -15.72 9.53 4.00
C VAL A 427 -16.23 8.92 2.70
N PHE A 428 -15.89 7.66 2.43
CA PHE A 428 -16.29 7.01 1.18
C PHE A 428 -17.79 6.69 1.12
N LEU A 429 -18.44 6.45 2.25
CA LEU A 429 -19.90 6.33 2.31
C LEU A 429 -20.58 7.64 1.90
N LEU A 430 -20.13 8.78 2.43
CA LEU A 430 -20.69 10.09 2.10
C LEU A 430 -20.46 10.44 0.62
N LYS A 431 -19.30 10.09 0.08
CA LYS A 431 -19.03 10.19 -1.37
C LYS A 431 -19.96 9.31 -2.19
N ALA A 432 -20.15 8.05 -1.81
CA ALA A 432 -21.04 7.13 -2.51
C ALA A 432 -22.50 7.60 -2.48
N LEU A 433 -22.98 8.14 -1.35
CA LEU A 433 -24.31 8.77 -1.23
C LEU A 433 -24.48 9.96 -2.20
N ARG A 434 -23.46 10.83 -2.29
CA ARG A 434 -23.44 11.93 -3.26
C ARG A 434 -23.48 11.43 -4.70
N ASN A 435 -22.66 10.43 -5.02
CA ASN A 435 -22.56 9.86 -6.37
C ASN A 435 -23.87 9.18 -6.81
N GLU A 436 -24.59 8.51 -5.90
CA GLU A 436 -25.94 7.98 -6.13
C GLU A 436 -27.06 9.03 -6.11
N ARG A 437 -26.73 10.29 -5.79
CA ARG A 437 -27.71 11.35 -5.53
C ARG A 437 -28.76 10.92 -4.48
N ARG A 438 -28.32 10.20 -3.44
CA ARG A 438 -29.16 9.74 -2.34
C ARG A 438 -29.01 10.65 -1.13
N TYR A 439 -30.09 11.39 -0.82
CA TYR A 439 -30.09 12.30 0.32
C TYR A 439 -30.42 11.57 1.63
N GLU A 440 -29.44 11.53 2.54
CA GLU A 440 -29.57 10.97 3.89
C GLU A 440 -29.27 12.07 4.92
N GLU A 441 -30.25 12.94 5.17
CA GLU A 441 -30.08 14.17 5.97
C GLU A 441 -29.47 13.91 7.36
N GLU A 442 -29.98 12.92 8.09
CA GLU A 442 -29.53 12.64 9.46
C GLU A 442 -28.05 12.24 9.51
N ILE A 443 -27.59 11.49 8.51
CA ILE A 443 -26.20 11.05 8.40
C ILE A 443 -25.30 12.24 8.07
N PHE A 444 -25.69 13.09 7.11
CA PHE A 444 -24.94 14.30 6.79
C PHE A 444 -24.85 15.26 7.98
N ILE A 445 -25.96 15.48 8.70
CA ILE A 445 -25.99 16.32 9.91
C ILE A 445 -25.07 15.74 10.99
N LYS A 446 -25.16 14.43 11.26
CA LYS A 446 -24.31 13.76 12.26
C LYS A 446 -22.83 13.93 11.93
N CYS A 447 -22.48 13.72 10.66
CA CYS A 447 -21.10 13.77 10.17
C CYS A 447 -20.45 15.16 10.26
N LEU A 448 -21.22 16.25 10.48
CA LEU A 448 -20.66 17.58 10.72
C LEU A 448 -19.88 17.70 12.05
N SER A 449 -20.09 16.78 12.98
CA SER A 449 -19.48 16.81 14.32
C SER A 449 -18.51 15.64 14.56
N GLU A 450 -18.16 14.89 13.52
CA GLU A 450 -17.24 13.75 13.64
C GLU A 450 -15.79 14.21 13.76
N ARG A 451 -14.98 13.45 14.50
CA ARG A 451 -13.61 13.84 14.89
C ARG A 451 -12.70 14.12 13.70
N PHE A 452 -12.86 13.40 12.58
CA PHE A 452 -11.97 13.47 11.43
C PHE A 452 -12.36 14.58 10.44
N PRO A 453 -11.44 15.50 10.08
CA PRO A 453 -11.74 16.63 9.19
C PRO A 453 -12.42 16.27 7.88
N ASP A 454 -11.96 15.20 7.21
CA ASP A 454 -12.48 14.82 5.90
C ASP A 454 -13.93 14.34 5.94
N VAL A 455 -14.35 13.69 7.04
CA VAL A 455 -15.76 13.31 7.25
C VAL A 455 -16.64 14.57 7.30
N ARG A 456 -16.20 15.60 8.01
CA ARG A 456 -16.93 16.89 8.11
C ARG A 456 -16.96 17.61 6.76
N ILE A 457 -15.87 17.57 6.00
CA ILE A 457 -15.80 18.15 4.65
C ILE A 457 -16.81 17.47 3.72
N GLU A 458 -16.82 16.14 3.68
CA GLU A 458 -17.76 15.38 2.84
C GLU A 458 -19.22 15.59 3.27
N ALA A 459 -19.47 15.76 4.57
CA ALA A 459 -20.80 16.11 5.08
C ALA A 459 -21.28 17.47 4.56
N ILE A 460 -20.39 18.47 4.56
CA ILE A 460 -20.67 19.80 4.00
C ILE A 460 -20.94 19.71 2.50
N HIS A 461 -20.18 18.88 1.76
CA HIS A 461 -20.40 18.65 0.34
C HIS A 461 -21.76 18.00 0.08
N GLY A 462 -22.13 16.98 0.86
CA GLY A 462 -23.43 16.34 0.79
C GLY A 462 -24.57 17.34 0.98
N LEU A 463 -24.56 18.08 2.09
CA LEU A 463 -25.58 19.10 2.35
C LEU A 463 -25.63 20.17 1.25
N ARG A 464 -24.48 20.55 0.69
CA ARG A 464 -24.43 21.51 -0.42
C ARG A 464 -25.11 20.98 -1.69
N VAL A 465 -24.89 19.72 -2.03
CA VAL A 465 -25.50 19.08 -3.21
C VAL A 465 -27.02 19.04 -3.04
N PHE A 466 -27.51 18.64 -1.87
CA PHE A 466 -28.94 18.48 -1.58
C PHE A 466 -29.59 19.71 -0.94
N LYS A 467 -29.08 20.93 -1.24
CA LYS A 467 -29.53 22.16 -0.59
C LYS A 467 -31.04 22.43 -0.70
N LEU A 468 -31.66 21.99 -1.80
CA LEU A 468 -33.10 22.17 -2.04
C LEU A 468 -33.98 21.20 -1.23
N GLU A 469 -33.38 20.17 -0.64
CA GLU A 469 -34.07 19.09 0.09
C GLU A 469 -33.97 19.24 1.61
N TRP A 470 -33.29 20.29 2.10
CA TRP A 470 -33.06 20.52 3.51
C TRP A 470 -34.36 20.68 4.32
N SER A 471 -34.40 19.98 5.46
CA SER A 471 -35.36 20.28 6.52
C SER A 471 -34.92 21.49 7.36
N GLU A 472 -35.81 21.93 8.24
CA GLU A 472 -35.56 22.98 9.21
C GLU A 472 -34.42 22.65 10.20
N ARG A 473 -33.99 21.37 10.28
CA ARG A 473 -32.91 20.93 11.18
C ARG A 473 -31.51 21.25 10.66
N VAL A 474 -31.34 21.44 9.34
CA VAL A 474 -30.01 21.57 8.73
C VAL A 474 -29.32 22.87 9.14
N ILE A 475 -30.04 24.00 9.10
CA ILE A 475 -29.46 25.31 9.42
C ILE A 475 -28.96 25.37 10.88
N PRO A 476 -29.76 25.01 11.91
CA PRO A 476 -29.27 24.97 13.29
C PRO A 476 -28.05 24.05 13.47
N SER A 477 -28.02 22.92 12.76
CA SER A 477 -26.91 21.97 12.83
C SER A 477 -25.62 22.53 12.23
N LEU A 478 -25.71 23.22 11.09
CA LEU A 478 -24.59 23.91 10.46
C LEU A 478 -24.06 25.06 11.33
N GLU A 479 -24.95 25.80 12.00
CA GLU A 479 -24.56 26.86 12.93
C GLU A 479 -23.81 26.31 14.14
N LYS A 480 -24.31 25.22 14.73
CA LYS A 480 -23.64 24.51 15.82
C LYS A 480 -22.28 23.95 15.39
N ALA A 481 -22.18 23.37 14.19
CA ALA A 481 -20.91 22.89 13.66
C ALA A 481 -19.90 24.04 13.49
N LEU A 482 -20.34 25.19 12.96
CA LEU A 482 -19.48 26.36 12.76
C LEU A 482 -18.93 26.92 14.08
N GLU A 483 -19.72 26.90 15.14
CA GLU A 483 -19.30 27.37 16.47
C GLU A 483 -18.14 26.53 17.02
N ASN A 484 -18.23 25.21 16.86
CA ASN A 484 -17.30 24.24 17.46
C ASN A 484 -16.11 23.87 16.57
N GLU A 485 -16.14 24.16 15.27
CA GLU A 485 -15.14 23.71 14.31
C GLU A 485 -13.75 24.32 14.59
N PRO A 486 -12.70 23.49 14.86
CA PRO A 486 -11.34 23.96 15.09
C PRO A 486 -10.60 24.34 13.81
N VAL A 487 -10.96 23.76 12.64
CA VAL A 487 -10.21 23.95 11.39
C VAL A 487 -10.73 25.15 10.60
N ASP A 488 -9.91 26.18 10.42
CA ASP A 488 -10.26 27.43 9.71
C ASP A 488 -10.74 27.22 8.26
N LYS A 489 -10.19 26.21 7.56
CA LYS A 489 -10.64 25.85 6.21
C LYS A 489 -12.09 25.37 6.23
N ILE A 490 -12.47 24.54 7.21
CA ILE A 490 -13.81 24.00 7.36
C ILE A 490 -14.78 25.09 7.86
N ARG A 491 -14.37 25.93 8.83
CA ARG A 491 -15.15 27.11 9.27
C ARG A 491 -15.55 27.99 8.09
N ARG A 492 -14.62 28.26 7.16
CA ARG A 492 -14.90 29.02 5.93
C ARG A 492 -15.92 28.32 5.04
N ARG A 493 -15.86 26.99 4.90
CA ARG A 493 -16.83 26.22 4.10
C ARG A 493 -18.24 26.29 4.71
N LEU A 494 -18.35 26.14 6.03
CA LEU A 494 -19.60 26.26 6.79
C LEU A 494 -20.22 27.66 6.71
N MET A 495 -19.42 28.72 6.96
CA MET A 495 -19.89 30.12 6.84
C MET A 495 -20.49 30.41 5.47
N ARG A 496 -19.86 29.90 4.41
CA ARG A 496 -20.33 30.11 3.04
C ARG A 496 -21.58 29.30 2.73
N LEU A 497 -21.66 28.06 3.21
CA LEU A 497 -22.86 27.24 3.06
C LEU A 497 -24.09 27.90 3.74
N LEU A 498 -23.87 28.55 4.89
CA LEU A 498 -24.85 29.37 5.62
C LEU A 498 -25.11 30.77 5.02
N GLY A 499 -24.36 31.18 3.99
CA GLY A 499 -24.49 32.53 3.40
C GLY A 499 -23.92 33.68 4.25
N LYS A 500 -23.09 33.39 5.26
CA LYS A 500 -22.51 34.35 6.23
C LYS A 500 -21.10 34.86 5.83
N SER A 501 -20.75 34.85 4.54
CA SER A 501 -19.39 35.21 4.09
C SER A 501 -19.22 36.69 3.75
N ASN A 502 -18.16 37.32 4.30
CA ASN A 502 -17.76 38.71 3.99
C ASN A 502 -16.88 38.85 2.72
N GLN A 503 -16.74 37.81 1.88
CA GLN A 503 -15.93 37.89 0.67
C GLN A 503 -16.66 38.67 -0.45
N LYS A 504 -15.92 39.46 -1.22
CA LYS A 504 -16.41 40.05 -2.49
C LYS A 504 -17.07 38.94 -3.31
N ILE A 505 -18.32 39.15 -3.73
CA ILE A 505 -19.05 38.25 -4.61
C ILE A 505 -18.18 38.03 -5.86
N LYS A 506 -17.66 36.80 -6.01
CA LYS A 506 -16.94 36.40 -7.22
C LYS A 506 -17.95 36.10 -8.31
N GLU A 507 -17.54 36.28 -9.57
CA GLU A 507 -18.44 36.15 -10.70
C GLU A 507 -18.84 34.68 -10.91
N GLN A 508 -20.15 34.40 -10.91
CA GLN A 508 -20.73 33.12 -11.32
C GLN A 508 -21.28 33.29 -12.74
N ARG A 509 -20.66 32.60 -13.71
CA ARG A 509 -21.06 32.66 -15.12
C ARG A 509 -21.24 31.24 -15.64
N TYR A 510 -22.36 31.00 -16.30
CA TYR A 510 -22.70 29.73 -16.93
C TYR A 510 -22.78 29.92 -18.44
N ILE A 511 -22.50 28.86 -19.17
CA ILE A 511 -22.77 28.75 -20.61
C ILE A 511 -23.60 27.51 -20.88
N ASP A 512 -24.37 27.53 -21.95
CA ASP A 512 -25.10 26.35 -22.39
C ASP A 512 -24.10 25.34 -22.98
N VAL A 513 -24.04 24.16 -22.38
CA VAL A 513 -23.20 23.04 -22.81
C VAL A 513 -24.04 21.78 -23.06
N SER A 514 -25.36 21.92 -23.18
CA SER A 514 -26.28 20.79 -23.34
C SER A 514 -26.02 19.93 -24.59
N ASP A 515 -25.44 20.53 -25.63
CA ASP A 515 -25.03 19.84 -26.87
C ASP A 515 -23.69 19.09 -26.75
N ILE A 516 -22.97 19.26 -25.63
CA ILE A 516 -21.66 18.64 -25.40
C ILE A 516 -21.87 17.35 -24.60
N ASN A 517 -21.65 16.20 -25.23
CA ASN A 517 -21.63 14.91 -24.55
C ASN A 517 -20.30 14.19 -24.78
N ILE A 518 -19.43 14.29 -23.79
CA ILE A 518 -18.08 13.70 -23.83
C ILE A 518 -18.00 12.57 -22.83
N LYS A 519 -17.85 11.36 -23.36
CA LYS A 519 -17.51 10.16 -22.59
C LYS A 519 -16.06 9.77 -22.92
N PRO A 520 -15.12 9.85 -21.96
CA PRO A 520 -13.74 9.45 -22.17
C PRO A 520 -13.65 8.00 -22.65
N MET A 521 -12.77 7.76 -23.62
CA MET A 521 -12.48 6.42 -24.11
C MET A 521 -11.04 6.01 -23.73
N PRO A 522 -10.77 4.71 -23.51
CA PRO A 522 -9.42 4.22 -23.17
C PRO A 522 -8.33 4.58 -24.18
N TRP A 523 -8.71 4.91 -25.43
CA TRP A 523 -7.80 5.24 -26.53
C TRP A 523 -7.72 6.75 -26.83
N ASP A 524 -8.35 7.61 -26.02
CA ASP A 524 -8.19 9.06 -26.14
C ASP A 524 -6.76 9.48 -25.75
N ILE A 525 -6.21 10.49 -26.44
CA ILE A 525 -4.80 10.87 -26.27
C ILE A 525 -4.70 12.04 -25.28
N CYS A 526 -3.88 11.90 -24.25
CA CYS A 526 -3.44 13.05 -23.45
C CYS A 526 -2.42 13.87 -24.25
N LEU A 527 -2.74 15.12 -24.54
CA LEU A 527 -1.88 16.04 -25.28
C LEU A 527 -0.85 16.72 -24.36
N ILE A 528 -1.32 17.25 -23.22
CA ILE A 528 -0.50 17.98 -22.24
C ILE A 528 -1.22 18.13 -20.90
N GLU A 529 -0.48 18.44 -19.83
CA GLU A 529 -1.02 18.91 -18.56
C GLU A 529 -0.81 20.43 -18.39
N ILE A 530 -1.86 21.15 -18.00
CA ILE A 530 -1.85 22.61 -17.83
C ILE A 530 -2.51 23.03 -16.51
N ASN A 531 -2.21 24.24 -16.05
CA ASN A 531 -2.98 24.88 -14.99
C ASN A 531 -4.18 25.63 -15.59
N ILE A 532 -5.34 25.55 -14.96
CA ILE A 532 -6.49 26.39 -15.32
C ILE A 532 -6.18 27.85 -14.94
N ALA A 533 -6.30 28.76 -15.91
CA ALA A 533 -6.12 30.19 -15.70
C ALA A 533 -7.44 30.87 -15.29
N GLY A 534 -7.34 31.97 -14.55
CA GLY A 534 -8.50 32.82 -14.22
C GLY A 534 -9.40 32.28 -13.10
N THR A 535 -9.04 31.17 -12.46
CA THR A 535 -9.81 30.56 -11.34
C THR A 535 -10.01 31.52 -10.17
N PHE A 536 -9.06 32.45 -9.94
CA PHE A 536 -9.18 33.45 -8.88
C PHE A 536 -10.42 34.35 -9.00
N TYR A 537 -10.88 34.62 -10.22
CA TYR A 537 -12.04 35.47 -10.51
C TYR A 537 -13.38 34.73 -10.43
N ARG A 538 -13.35 33.39 -10.40
CA ARG A 538 -14.53 32.53 -10.36
C ARG A 538 -14.81 32.04 -8.95
N ASP A 539 -16.08 31.76 -8.69
CA ASP A 539 -16.55 31.18 -7.44
C ASP A 539 -16.40 29.65 -7.45
N MET A 540 -15.19 29.16 -7.15
CA MET A 540 -14.85 27.73 -7.11
C MET A 540 -15.76 26.90 -6.18
N LEU A 541 -16.50 27.55 -5.30
CA LEU A 541 -17.41 26.89 -4.36
C LEU A 541 -18.68 26.34 -5.02
N VAL A 542 -19.02 26.85 -6.21
CA VAL A 542 -20.13 26.30 -7.02
C VAL A 542 -19.84 24.85 -7.40
N VAL A 543 -18.58 24.54 -7.65
CA VAL A 543 -18.10 23.23 -8.11
C VAL A 543 -17.38 22.43 -7.02
N GLU A 544 -17.14 23.03 -5.85
CA GLU A 544 -16.52 22.37 -4.69
C GLU A 544 -17.42 21.23 -4.18
N GLY A 545 -16.89 20.01 -4.16
CA GLY A 545 -17.67 18.80 -3.82
C GLY A 545 -18.65 18.36 -4.91
N ARG A 546 -18.54 18.93 -6.13
CA ARG A 546 -19.22 18.44 -7.33
C ARG A 546 -18.25 17.93 -8.39
N ILE A 547 -17.04 18.49 -8.39
CA ILE A 547 -15.94 18.11 -9.28
C ILE A 547 -14.79 17.58 -8.43
N GLU A 548 -14.41 16.33 -8.70
CA GLU A 548 -13.30 15.61 -8.06
C GLU A 548 -12.20 15.28 -9.08
N LYS A 549 -11.03 14.88 -8.57
CA LYS A 549 -9.93 14.43 -9.41
C LYS A 549 -10.39 13.29 -10.32
N GLY A 550 -10.06 13.38 -11.60
CA GLY A 550 -10.47 12.43 -12.63
C GLY A 550 -11.73 12.85 -13.40
N ASP A 551 -12.49 13.83 -12.90
CA ASP A 551 -13.70 14.29 -13.58
C ASP A 551 -13.39 14.98 -14.91
N VAL A 552 -14.33 14.81 -15.84
CA VAL A 552 -14.31 15.41 -17.16
C VAL A 552 -14.81 16.85 -17.07
N LEU A 553 -13.99 17.76 -17.57
CA LEU A 553 -14.32 19.17 -17.77
C LEU A 553 -14.46 19.45 -19.26
N TYR A 554 -15.42 20.28 -19.62
CA TYR A 554 -15.66 20.64 -21.01
C TYR A 554 -14.79 21.81 -21.44
N LEU A 555 -14.29 21.72 -22.66
CA LEU A 555 -13.55 22.79 -23.31
C LEU A 555 -14.46 23.45 -24.34
N VAL A 556 -14.67 24.75 -24.22
CA VAL A 556 -15.59 25.50 -25.10
C VAL A 556 -14.86 26.67 -25.72
N ARG A 557 -14.86 26.76 -27.05
CA ARG A 557 -14.26 27.87 -27.79
C ARG A 557 -15.02 29.17 -27.56
N GLU A 558 -14.30 30.26 -27.30
CA GLU A 558 -14.84 31.62 -27.21
C GLU A 558 -14.11 32.54 -28.22
N PRO A 559 -14.35 32.39 -29.54
CA PRO A 559 -13.60 33.09 -30.59
C PRO A 559 -13.81 34.61 -30.60
N ASN A 560 -14.92 35.08 -30.01
CA ASN A 560 -15.28 36.50 -29.93
C ASN A 560 -14.83 37.15 -28.60
N ASN A 561 -13.92 36.51 -27.84
CA ASN A 561 -13.41 37.08 -26.60
C ASN A 561 -12.59 38.36 -26.89
N GLU A 562 -12.91 39.46 -26.19
CA GLU A 562 -12.33 40.79 -26.44
C GLU A 562 -10.81 40.88 -26.17
N TYR A 563 -10.25 39.96 -25.39
CA TYR A 563 -8.85 39.97 -24.96
C TYR A 563 -7.97 38.95 -25.70
N ASP A 564 -8.56 37.85 -26.16
CA ASP A 564 -7.86 36.75 -26.80
C ASP A 564 -8.78 35.93 -27.74
N PRO A 565 -8.61 36.02 -29.08
CA PRO A 565 -9.44 35.26 -30.03
C PRO A 565 -9.24 33.74 -29.95
N ASN A 566 -8.16 33.28 -29.33
CA ASN A 566 -7.89 31.86 -29.11
C ASN A 566 -8.42 31.36 -27.75
N ALA A 567 -9.27 32.14 -27.07
CA ALA A 567 -9.80 31.76 -25.76
C ALA A 567 -10.58 30.43 -25.81
N ILE A 568 -10.31 29.60 -24.81
CA ILE A 568 -10.99 28.32 -24.57
C ILE A 568 -11.38 28.29 -23.10
N LEU A 569 -12.68 28.24 -22.85
CA LEU A 569 -13.27 28.09 -21.53
C LEU A 569 -13.06 26.66 -21.03
N VAL A 570 -12.83 26.53 -19.72
CA VAL A 570 -12.89 25.26 -19.00
C VAL A 570 -14.15 25.30 -18.13
N THR A 571 -15.07 24.38 -18.35
CA THR A 571 -16.37 24.37 -17.64
C THR A 571 -16.67 23.03 -16.99
N ALA A 572 -17.54 23.07 -15.98
CA ALA A 572 -18.20 21.89 -15.44
C ALA A 572 -19.26 21.35 -16.43
N GLU A 573 -19.79 20.16 -16.15
CA GLU A 573 -20.87 19.52 -16.92
C GLU A 573 -22.17 20.35 -16.92
N ASP A 574 -22.46 21.08 -15.85
CA ASP A 574 -23.62 21.98 -15.75
C ASP A 574 -23.41 23.34 -16.44
N GLY A 575 -22.28 23.52 -17.14
CA GLY A 575 -21.94 24.74 -17.87
C GLY A 575 -21.30 25.83 -17.02
N TYR A 576 -21.03 25.58 -15.72
CA TYR A 576 -20.33 26.55 -14.88
C TYR A 576 -18.90 26.81 -15.36
N ILE A 577 -18.53 28.07 -15.59
CA ILE A 577 -17.17 28.43 -16.02
C ILE A 577 -16.21 28.41 -14.83
N ILE A 578 -15.26 27.48 -14.88
CA ILE A 578 -14.18 27.34 -13.89
C ILE A 578 -13.03 28.29 -14.24
N GLY A 579 -12.70 28.42 -15.53
CA GLY A 579 -11.60 29.28 -15.97
C GLY A 579 -11.31 29.13 -17.45
N TYR A 580 -10.04 29.29 -17.82
CA TYR A 580 -9.58 29.24 -19.20
C TYR A 580 -8.33 28.36 -19.35
N VAL A 581 -8.14 27.83 -20.56
CA VAL A 581 -6.83 27.35 -21.00
C VAL A 581 -5.87 28.56 -21.06
N PRO A 582 -4.64 28.47 -20.50
CA PRO A 582 -3.70 29.59 -20.51
C PRO A 582 -3.36 30.06 -21.93
N ARG A 583 -3.24 31.38 -22.10
CA ARG A 583 -2.90 32.03 -23.38
C ARG A 583 -1.61 31.53 -24.04
N LYS A 584 -0.66 31.04 -23.25
CA LYS A 584 0.60 30.47 -23.77
C LYS A 584 0.41 29.11 -24.44
N ASP A 585 -0.67 28.39 -24.11
CA ASP A 585 -0.93 27.01 -24.54
C ASP A 585 -2.17 26.91 -25.46
N ASN A 586 -3.07 27.90 -25.45
CA ASN A 586 -4.39 27.80 -26.10
C ASN A 586 -4.37 27.82 -27.64
N GLN A 587 -3.34 28.36 -28.28
CA GLN A 587 -3.32 28.58 -29.73
C GLN A 587 -3.48 27.26 -30.51
N MET A 588 -2.72 26.22 -30.15
CA MET A 588 -2.78 24.93 -30.82
C MET A 588 -4.17 24.28 -30.65
N PHE A 589 -4.70 24.29 -29.43
CA PHE A 589 -6.01 23.71 -29.12
C PHE A 589 -7.15 24.46 -29.80
N ALA A 590 -7.04 25.79 -29.92
CA ALA A 590 -8.03 26.62 -30.62
C ALA A 590 -8.12 26.21 -32.09
N TYR A 591 -6.98 26.05 -32.78
CA TYR A 591 -6.96 25.58 -34.17
C TYR A 591 -7.53 24.16 -34.32
N MET A 592 -7.21 23.25 -33.40
CA MET A 592 -7.76 21.89 -33.42
C MET A 592 -9.30 21.91 -33.30
N MET A 593 -9.84 22.64 -32.31
CA MET A 593 -11.28 22.76 -32.12
C MET A 593 -11.97 23.46 -33.30
N ASP A 594 -11.35 24.51 -33.85
CA ASP A 594 -11.87 25.24 -35.02
C ASP A 594 -11.84 24.36 -36.29
N SER A 595 -10.95 23.35 -36.35
CA SER A 595 -10.90 22.35 -37.43
C SER A 595 -11.89 21.19 -37.24
N GLY A 596 -12.63 21.15 -36.14
CA GLY A 596 -13.65 20.13 -35.84
C GLY A 596 -13.18 19.00 -34.91
N GLU A 597 -11.97 19.06 -34.36
CA GLU A 597 -11.50 18.10 -33.35
C GLU A 597 -12.23 18.30 -32.02
N ILE A 598 -12.51 17.20 -31.32
CA ILE A 598 -13.19 17.22 -30.03
C ILE A 598 -12.14 17.11 -28.92
N LEU A 599 -11.99 18.18 -28.14
CA LEU A 599 -11.10 18.23 -26.98
C LEU A 599 -11.91 18.28 -25.68
N TYR A 600 -11.36 17.71 -24.62
CA TYR A 600 -11.86 17.86 -23.25
C TYR A 600 -10.72 17.93 -22.25
N ALA A 601 -11.04 18.20 -20.99
CA ALA A 601 -10.07 18.23 -19.90
C ALA A 601 -10.41 17.19 -18.85
N VAL A 602 -9.39 16.64 -18.18
CA VAL A 602 -9.54 15.75 -17.02
C VAL A 602 -8.84 16.39 -15.83
N LEU A 603 -9.55 16.57 -14.71
CA LEU A 603 -8.95 17.17 -13.51
C LEU A 603 -7.88 16.26 -12.91
N LYS A 604 -6.67 16.79 -12.69
CA LYS A 604 -5.55 16.09 -12.06
C LYS A 604 -5.30 16.49 -10.62
N SER A 605 -5.63 17.73 -10.26
CA SER A 605 -5.57 18.18 -8.87
C SER A 605 -6.58 17.44 -8.00
N GLU A 606 -6.21 17.16 -6.74
CA GLU A 606 -7.08 16.51 -5.75
C GLU A 606 -8.39 17.27 -5.51
N SER A 607 -8.38 18.59 -5.70
CA SER A 607 -9.57 19.44 -5.62
C SER A 607 -9.48 20.59 -6.60
N ILE A 608 -10.64 21.06 -7.06
CA ILE A 608 -10.77 22.23 -7.94
C ILE A 608 -10.56 23.57 -7.21
N ASP A 609 -10.65 23.59 -5.87
CA ASP A 609 -10.51 24.81 -5.05
C ASP A 609 -9.06 25.23 -4.77
N VAL A 610 -8.08 24.45 -5.25
CA VAL A 610 -6.66 24.79 -5.13
C VAL A 610 -6.30 26.04 -5.95
N SER A 611 -5.23 26.74 -5.56
CA SER A 611 -4.86 28.02 -6.18
C SER A 611 -4.64 27.95 -7.69
N LYS A 612 -4.17 26.80 -8.19
CA LYS A 612 -3.91 26.53 -9.61
C LYS A 612 -4.28 25.06 -9.90
N PRO A 613 -5.55 24.78 -10.23
CA PRO A 613 -5.97 23.42 -10.55
C PRO A 613 -5.30 22.96 -11.85
N VAL A 614 -4.80 21.73 -11.87
CA VAL A 614 -4.12 21.10 -13.00
C VAL A 614 -5.11 20.21 -13.73
N VAL A 615 -5.14 20.29 -15.06
CA VAL A 615 -5.93 19.42 -15.93
C VAL A 615 -5.06 18.81 -17.04
N SER A 616 -5.39 17.60 -17.45
CA SER A 616 -4.89 17.02 -18.70
C SER A 616 -5.82 17.38 -19.84
N ILE A 617 -5.28 17.93 -20.93
CA ILE A 617 -6.04 18.17 -22.16
C ILE A 617 -6.02 16.90 -23.00
N MET A 618 -7.22 16.40 -23.30
CA MET A 618 -7.44 15.14 -23.99
C MET A 618 -8.01 15.39 -25.39
N LEU A 619 -7.49 14.66 -26.37
CA LEU A 619 -8.05 14.58 -27.73
C LEU A 619 -8.91 13.32 -27.84
N ARG A 620 -10.20 13.51 -28.17
CA ARG A 620 -11.10 12.41 -28.44
C ARG A 620 -10.83 11.82 -29.81
N ARG A 621 -10.44 10.55 -29.89
CA ARG A 621 -10.27 9.89 -31.19
C ARG A 621 -11.61 9.47 -31.76
N GLN A 622 -11.86 9.80 -33.02
CA GLN A 622 -13.03 9.34 -33.76
C GLN A 622 -12.80 7.92 -34.30
N LEU A 623 -13.85 7.11 -34.24
CA LEU A 623 -13.91 5.78 -34.86
C LEU A 623 -14.57 5.90 -36.24
N ASP A 624 -14.15 5.07 -37.19
CA ASP A 624 -14.85 4.92 -38.47
C ASP A 624 -16.13 4.08 -38.29
N LYS A 625 -16.89 3.88 -39.38
CA LYS A 625 -18.14 3.11 -39.37
C LYS A 625 -17.96 1.62 -39.03
N GLU A 626 -16.72 1.14 -38.96
CA GLU A 626 -16.36 -0.26 -38.65
C GLU A 626 -15.67 -0.37 -37.27
N ASP A 627 -15.82 0.64 -36.41
CA ASP A 627 -15.19 0.73 -35.08
C ASP A 627 -13.65 0.70 -35.10
N ASN A 628 -13.02 1.03 -36.23
CA ASN A 628 -11.57 1.24 -36.28
C ASN A 628 -11.23 2.69 -35.91
N ILE A 629 -10.11 2.88 -35.22
CA ILE A 629 -9.59 4.22 -34.95
C ILE A 629 -9.23 4.89 -36.28
N ILE A 630 -9.83 6.04 -36.58
CA ILE A 630 -9.47 6.84 -37.75
C ILE A 630 -8.01 7.27 -37.59
N GLN A 631 -7.13 6.76 -38.45
CA GLN A 631 -5.73 7.17 -38.47
C GLN A 631 -5.63 8.57 -39.08
N PHE A 632 -4.94 9.48 -38.39
CA PHE A 632 -4.52 10.74 -38.97
C PHE A 632 -3.62 10.45 -40.18
N ILE A 633 -4.07 10.84 -41.38
CA ILE A 633 -3.22 10.92 -42.55
C ILE A 633 -2.13 11.95 -42.24
N ARG A 634 -0.87 11.52 -42.31
CA ARG A 634 0.33 12.35 -42.09
C ARG A 634 0.39 13.58 -42.98
#